data_AF-A0A1H3YKW4-F1
#
_entry.id   AF-A0A1H3YKW4-F1
#
_cell.length_a   1.000
_cell.length_b   1.000
_cell.length_c   1.000
_cell.angle_alpha   90.00
_cell.angle_beta   90.00
_cell.angle_gamma   90.00
#
_symmetry.space_group_name_H-M   'P 1'
#
loop_
_entity.id
_entity.type
_entity.pdbx_description
1 polymer ?
#
loop_
_entity_poly.entity_id
_entity_poly.type
_entity_poly.pdbx_seq_one_letter_code
_entity_poly.pdbx_strand_id
1 'polypeptide(L)'
;MQVNLGVTMSEPNEVIARYRAQLSCNFKQLDEAFAACMQDALALLSEEGIKDYLDGASLVCKIGRGFDPVLTYLEEMPVIAHKLGEGMLTRVSQAVWKISRTPNGRIIPIFLQTLPDVCRRLESEELVGHYITLLFEMMDRTTGSIHGFHTTIPSPGLPKLLEQMPYLMSQLALGGLKNWIEYGIRNYGKHPHRQEEYFSLQSADAKAMLQHERHGTLFTHNERKLNLYLQACWESHEYLVPYSVDFRDMREQQPYFDEFGMRIPDVFDDAYGVTGIDRYRAVLAHMVAHQRWTHKVVADNFSPQQRIAIERLEDSRVEYLAMQEYPGLRRIFTALHPAPLENECDAKTESCFRHRLAMLSWAILNPAHGYQNAKINEFAGKFHAKMLQGNATTADMVQLAISFVAQTRLQTDQLPSVYFANTAIPYRDDNRHLWQYIEESDDEEFFDEHKQTQQQNEQSGLPPRHYPEWDYSTQTYRPDWTSVYESLHPAGNPAVIDALLQKHAALAKRLKQIVDLLKPQNYTRVRYQEEGSELDLDVAIRSLIDFKGGANPDPRINMSHKHDGRNIAVMLLLDLSASISEVPEGATQSILELSQEAVSLLAYAIEALGDPFAIAGFASNTRHEVRYQHIKGFKEHWNDEVKGRLAAMQAGYSTRMGAAVRHAAHYLEHQQADKKLLLILTDGEPSDIDVDDPQLLTQDTRQAVKELDQKGIYSYCISLDPRADEYVRDIFGKRVTVVDNVQRLPEKMTQVFVTLTG
;
A
#
# COMPACT_ATOMS: atom_id res chain seq x y z
N MET A 1 12.39 -65.72 27.35
CA MET A 1 13.75 -66.01 26.83
C MET A 1 14.50 -64.69 26.87
N GLN A 2 15.54 -64.61 27.71
CA GLN A 2 16.42 -63.43 27.88
C GLN A 2 17.17 -63.07 26.59
N VAL A 3 17.91 -61.94 26.67
CA VAL A 3 18.99 -61.43 25.80
C VAL A 3 18.49 -60.30 24.87
N ASN A 4 18.95 -59.04 24.89
CA ASN A 4 20.11 -58.38 25.52
C ASN A 4 19.80 -56.89 25.72
N LEU A 5 20.02 -56.37 26.93
CA LEU A 5 20.20 -54.93 27.21
C LEU A 5 21.67 -54.60 26.93
N GLY A 6 21.92 -53.81 25.89
CA GLY A 6 23.26 -53.43 25.44
C GLY A 6 23.48 -51.92 25.46
N VAL A 7 24.10 -51.45 26.54
CA VAL A 7 25.05 -50.33 26.63
C VAL A 7 24.50 -48.90 26.44
N THR A 8 24.09 -48.28 27.54
CA THR A 8 24.23 -46.84 27.79
C THR A 8 25.70 -46.53 28.10
N MET A 9 26.46 -45.99 27.13
CA MET A 9 27.74 -45.37 27.43
C MET A 9 27.49 -43.95 27.92
N SER A 10 27.52 -43.78 29.24
CA SER A 10 27.85 -42.48 29.84
C SER A 10 29.31 -42.20 29.51
N GLU A 11 29.58 -41.21 28.67
CA GLU A 11 30.95 -40.71 28.56
C GLU A 11 31.38 -40.20 29.95
N PRO A 12 32.60 -40.55 30.40
CA PRO A 12 32.95 -40.41 31.81
C PRO A 12 33.09 -38.93 32.15
N ASN A 13 32.55 -38.54 33.32
CA ASN A 13 32.67 -37.20 33.92
C ASN A 13 34.09 -36.58 33.83
N GLU A 14 35.16 -37.39 33.66
CA GLU A 14 36.54 -36.95 33.42
C GLU A 14 36.75 -36.20 32.09
N VAL A 15 36.07 -36.58 30.99
CA VAL A 15 36.22 -35.92 29.68
C VAL A 15 35.54 -34.55 29.72
N ILE A 16 34.33 -34.47 30.27
CA ILE A 16 33.62 -33.20 30.48
C ILE A 16 34.43 -32.29 31.42
N ALA A 17 35.03 -32.84 32.48
CA ALA A 17 35.91 -32.07 33.38
C ALA A 17 37.15 -31.52 32.66
N ARG A 18 37.71 -32.26 31.69
CA ARG A 18 38.84 -31.79 30.86
C ARG A 18 38.46 -30.64 29.94
N TYR A 19 37.26 -30.66 29.36
CA TYR A 19 36.74 -29.53 28.57
C TYR A 19 36.39 -28.33 29.45
N ARG A 20 35.82 -28.58 30.64
CA ARG A 20 35.51 -27.53 31.62
C ARG A 20 36.75 -26.76 32.07
N ALA A 21 37.90 -27.43 32.15
CA ALA A 21 39.19 -26.83 32.49
C ALA A 21 39.79 -25.97 31.36
N GLN A 22 39.35 -26.14 30.12
CA GLN A 22 39.77 -25.31 28.97
C GLN A 22 38.99 -23.98 28.92
N LEU A 23 37.78 -23.96 29.46
CA LEU A 23 36.97 -22.74 29.56
C LEU A 23 37.58 -21.79 30.59
N SER A 24 37.95 -20.56 30.19
CA SER A 24 38.56 -19.57 31.10
C SER A 24 37.59 -18.95 32.12
N CYS A 25 36.42 -19.54 32.32
CA CYS A 25 35.29 -18.98 33.08
C CYS A 25 35.06 -19.72 34.40
N ASN A 26 35.00 -18.99 35.52
CA ASN A 26 34.94 -19.57 36.87
C ASN A 26 33.57 -19.41 37.56
N PHE A 27 32.49 -19.17 36.81
CA PHE A 27 31.15 -19.08 37.40
C PHE A 27 30.62 -20.47 37.75
N LYS A 28 30.23 -20.66 39.01
CA LYS A 28 29.67 -21.93 39.50
C LYS A 28 28.31 -22.25 38.88
N GLN A 29 27.55 -21.22 38.51
CA GLN A 29 26.24 -21.35 37.87
C GLN A 29 26.32 -22.06 36.51
N LEU A 30 27.47 -22.02 35.82
CA LEU A 30 27.64 -22.73 34.56
C LEU A 30 27.81 -24.25 34.75
N ASP A 31 28.24 -24.69 35.93
CA ASP A 31 28.61 -26.09 36.16
C ASP A 31 27.39 -27.03 36.09
N GLU A 32 26.18 -26.52 36.35
CA GLU A 32 24.93 -27.27 36.27
C GLU A 32 24.48 -27.54 34.81
N ALA A 33 24.72 -26.60 33.89
CA ALA A 33 24.29 -26.68 32.50
C ALA A 33 25.40 -27.12 31.52
N PHE A 34 26.67 -26.95 31.90
CA PHE A 34 27.83 -27.20 31.03
C PHE A 34 27.90 -28.63 30.50
N ALA A 35 27.56 -29.62 31.34
CA ALA A 35 27.58 -31.02 30.92
C ALA A 35 26.61 -31.31 29.77
N ALA A 36 25.40 -30.74 29.82
CA ALA A 36 24.40 -30.87 28.75
C ALA A 36 24.85 -30.12 27.48
N CYS A 37 25.29 -28.86 27.61
CA CYS A 37 25.76 -28.07 26.47
C CYS A 37 26.96 -28.73 25.76
N MET A 38 27.85 -29.39 26.50
CA MET A 38 28.98 -30.11 25.92
C MET A 38 28.56 -31.40 25.21
N GLN A 39 27.55 -32.11 25.71
CA GLN A 39 27.02 -33.29 25.02
C GLN A 39 26.42 -32.89 23.67
N ASP A 40 25.66 -31.79 23.63
CA ASP A 40 25.09 -31.27 22.38
C ASP A 40 26.19 -30.79 21.41
N ALA A 41 27.22 -30.11 21.92
CA ALA A 41 28.37 -29.69 21.12
C ALA A 41 29.16 -30.87 20.54
N LEU A 42 29.42 -31.91 21.33
CA LEU A 42 30.12 -33.13 20.88
C LEU A 42 29.33 -33.91 19.83
N ALA A 43 27.99 -33.84 19.87
CA ALA A 43 27.13 -34.50 18.89
C ALA A 43 27.09 -33.77 17.54
N LEU A 44 27.31 -32.45 17.52
CA LEU A 44 27.04 -31.59 16.37
C LEU A 44 28.29 -31.00 15.69
N LEU A 45 29.41 -30.87 16.40
CA LEU A 45 30.61 -30.16 15.97
C LEU A 45 31.81 -31.09 15.74
N SER A 46 32.73 -30.65 14.89
CA SER A 46 34.04 -31.28 14.67
C SER A 46 35.00 -31.05 15.85
N GLU A 47 36.13 -31.77 15.88
CA GLU A 47 37.17 -31.55 16.89
C GLU A 47 37.72 -30.11 16.87
N GLU A 48 37.85 -29.51 15.68
CA GLU A 48 38.26 -28.11 15.51
C GLU A 48 37.13 -27.16 15.96
N GLY A 49 35.89 -27.48 15.61
CA GLY A 49 34.69 -26.74 16.05
C GLY A 49 34.52 -26.71 17.57
N ILE A 50 34.79 -27.82 18.27
CA ILE A 50 34.74 -27.86 19.75
C ILE A 50 35.77 -26.91 20.37
N LYS A 51 36.97 -26.84 19.77
CA LYS A 51 38.00 -25.91 20.22
C LYS A 51 37.56 -24.46 20.01
N ASP A 52 37.09 -24.12 18.81
CA ASP A 52 36.60 -22.78 18.48
C ASP A 52 35.39 -22.37 19.34
N TYR A 53 34.52 -23.32 19.68
CA TYR A 53 33.39 -23.13 20.56
C TYR A 53 33.81 -22.77 21.99
N LEU A 54 34.79 -23.51 22.56
CA LEU A 54 35.33 -23.22 23.90
C LEU A 54 36.16 -21.94 23.95
N ASP A 55 36.94 -21.67 22.89
CA ASP A 55 37.70 -20.43 22.74
C ASP A 55 36.75 -19.22 22.62
N GLY A 56 35.67 -19.37 21.86
CA GLY A 56 34.59 -18.39 21.73
C GLY A 56 33.87 -18.11 23.05
N ALA A 57 33.45 -19.15 23.78
CA ALA A 57 32.82 -19.01 25.09
C ALA A 57 33.78 -18.38 26.13
N SER A 58 35.07 -18.72 26.06
CA SER A 58 36.12 -18.09 26.88
C SER A 58 36.29 -16.59 26.56
N LEU A 59 36.23 -16.22 25.27
CA LEU A 59 36.27 -14.82 24.83
C LEU A 59 35.05 -14.04 25.34
N VAL A 60 33.85 -14.63 25.27
CA VAL A 60 32.63 -14.05 25.85
C VAL A 60 32.77 -13.90 27.36
N CYS A 61 33.32 -14.87 28.09
CA CYS A 61 33.50 -14.75 29.53
C CYS A 61 34.46 -13.60 29.93
N LYS A 62 35.53 -13.37 29.14
CA LYS A 62 36.52 -12.31 29.40
C LYS A 62 35.95 -10.88 29.34
N ILE A 63 34.73 -10.69 28.81
CA ILE A 63 34.09 -9.37 28.78
C ILE A 63 33.57 -8.91 30.15
N GLY A 64 33.46 -9.82 31.13
CA GLY A 64 33.08 -9.49 32.51
C GLY A 64 31.61 -9.05 32.71
N ARG A 65 30.66 -9.62 31.94
CA ARG A 65 29.23 -9.23 31.94
C ARG A 65 28.30 -10.25 32.60
N GLY A 66 28.80 -11.04 33.54
CA GLY A 66 28.04 -12.10 34.20
C GLY A 66 28.10 -13.44 33.46
N PHE A 67 27.36 -14.43 33.96
CA PHE A 67 27.38 -15.79 33.40
C PHE A 67 26.36 -16.00 32.26
N ASP A 68 25.26 -15.24 32.24
CA ASP A 68 24.18 -15.42 31.25
C ASP A 68 24.65 -15.37 29.79
N PRO A 69 25.48 -14.40 29.33
CA PRO A 69 25.93 -14.37 27.93
C PRO A 69 26.79 -15.57 27.55
N VAL A 70 27.55 -16.12 28.52
CA VAL A 70 28.37 -17.31 28.30
C VAL A 70 27.45 -18.53 28.18
N LEU A 71 26.44 -18.64 29.05
CA LEU A 71 25.47 -19.73 29.00
C LEU A 71 24.68 -19.72 27.68
N THR A 72 24.11 -18.57 27.28
CA THR A 72 23.38 -18.45 26.01
C THR A 72 24.26 -18.78 24.80
N TYR A 73 25.55 -18.40 24.82
CA TYR A 73 26.48 -18.79 23.76
C TYR A 73 26.70 -20.31 23.74
N LEU A 74 26.85 -20.95 24.92
CA LEU A 74 27.02 -22.39 25.01
C LEU A 74 25.77 -23.15 24.55
N GLU A 75 24.58 -22.66 24.86
CA GLU A 75 23.31 -23.30 24.49
C GLU A 75 23.01 -23.21 22.98
N GLU A 76 23.18 -22.03 22.38
CA GLU A 76 22.66 -21.76 21.03
C GLU A 76 23.66 -22.08 19.90
N MET A 77 24.95 -21.90 20.16
CA MET A 77 25.97 -21.92 19.10
C MET A 77 26.21 -23.29 18.44
N PRO A 78 26.16 -24.44 19.14
CA PRO A 78 26.33 -25.74 18.50
C PRO A 78 25.33 -25.97 17.35
N VAL A 79 24.06 -25.62 17.56
CA VAL A 79 23.01 -25.78 16.56
C VAL A 79 23.19 -24.82 15.39
N ILE A 80 23.56 -23.57 15.66
CA ILE A 80 23.82 -22.55 14.63
C ILE A 80 25.02 -22.96 13.75
N ALA A 81 26.12 -23.37 14.38
CA ALA A 81 27.34 -23.79 13.69
C ALA A 81 27.12 -25.05 12.83
N HIS A 82 26.34 -26.01 13.33
CA HIS A 82 26.00 -27.21 12.56
C HIS A 82 25.19 -26.89 11.29
N LYS A 83 24.26 -25.93 11.36
CA LYS A 83 23.39 -25.56 10.23
C LYS A 83 24.05 -24.65 9.20
N LEU A 84 24.80 -23.64 9.66
CA LEU A 84 25.32 -22.57 8.80
C LEU A 84 26.83 -22.68 8.53
N GLY A 85 27.56 -23.46 9.32
CA GLY A 85 29.01 -23.62 9.25
C GLY A 85 29.71 -23.24 10.56
N GLU A 86 30.79 -23.97 10.89
CA GLU A 86 31.55 -23.79 12.15
C GLU A 86 32.23 -22.41 12.26
N GLY A 87 32.45 -21.71 11.14
CA GLY A 87 32.95 -20.32 11.13
C GLY A 87 32.09 -19.33 11.93
N MET A 88 30.81 -19.66 12.16
CA MET A 88 29.90 -18.89 13.00
C MET A 88 30.36 -18.77 14.46
N LEU A 89 31.06 -19.78 15.00
CA LEU A 89 31.57 -19.78 16.38
C LEU A 89 32.50 -18.59 16.61
N THR A 90 33.49 -18.45 15.73
CA THR A 90 34.48 -17.37 15.76
C THR A 90 33.85 -16.02 15.39
N ARG A 91 32.94 -15.99 14.40
CA ARG A 91 32.27 -14.75 13.97
C ARG A 91 31.46 -14.10 15.09
N VAL A 92 30.64 -14.88 15.79
CA VAL A 92 29.77 -14.39 16.87
C VAL A 92 30.58 -13.97 18.09
N SER A 93 31.56 -14.77 18.50
CA SER A 93 32.42 -14.43 19.65
C SER A 93 33.24 -13.16 19.40
N GLN A 94 33.76 -12.97 18.18
CA GLN A 94 34.40 -11.72 17.77
C GLN A 94 33.42 -10.53 17.72
N ALA A 95 32.18 -10.75 17.30
CA ALA A 95 31.16 -9.69 17.31
C ALA A 95 30.85 -9.23 18.74
N VAL A 96 30.63 -10.17 19.66
CA VAL A 96 30.45 -9.89 21.09
C VAL A 96 31.65 -9.15 21.67
N TRP A 97 32.87 -9.58 21.34
CA TRP A 97 34.09 -8.91 21.77
C TRP A 97 34.15 -7.45 21.27
N LYS A 98 33.80 -7.19 20.00
CA LYS A 98 33.74 -5.83 19.44
C LYS A 98 32.70 -4.96 20.15
N ILE A 99 31.49 -5.47 20.36
CA ILE A 99 30.40 -4.73 21.05
C ILE A 99 30.82 -4.35 22.47
N SER A 100 31.49 -5.26 23.19
CA SER A 100 31.90 -5.05 24.58
C SER A 100 32.87 -3.87 24.78
N ARG A 101 33.60 -3.48 23.73
CA ARG A 101 34.54 -2.35 23.70
C ARG A 101 33.88 -1.02 23.34
N THR A 102 32.57 -1.00 23.18
CA THR A 102 31.78 0.21 22.93
C THR A 102 30.86 0.53 24.12
N PRO A 103 30.29 1.75 24.19
CA PRO A 103 29.26 2.07 25.18
C PRO A 103 28.02 1.14 25.12
N ASN A 104 27.83 0.43 24.00
CA ASN A 104 26.69 -0.46 23.74
C ASN A 104 26.84 -1.85 24.37
N GLY A 105 27.86 -2.12 25.20
CA GLY A 105 28.07 -3.45 25.80
C GLY A 105 26.89 -4.07 26.57
N ARG A 106 25.84 -3.29 26.91
CA ARG A 106 24.60 -3.79 27.52
C ARG A 106 23.68 -4.55 26.54
N ILE A 107 23.87 -4.43 25.23
CA ILE A 107 23.02 -5.11 24.23
C ILE A 107 23.41 -6.57 23.97
N ILE A 108 24.57 -7.02 24.47
CA ILE A 108 25.12 -8.35 24.20
C ILE A 108 24.13 -9.49 24.53
N PRO A 109 23.42 -9.49 25.68
CA PRO A 109 22.44 -10.53 25.96
C PRO A 109 21.32 -10.60 24.91
N ILE A 110 20.74 -9.44 24.53
CA ILE A 110 19.64 -9.37 23.55
C ILE A 110 20.15 -9.81 22.15
N PHE A 111 21.37 -9.42 21.79
CA PHE A 111 22.00 -9.85 20.55
C PHE A 111 22.15 -11.38 20.49
N LEU A 112 22.63 -12.02 21.56
CA LEU A 112 22.78 -13.48 21.60
C LEU A 112 21.42 -14.20 21.62
N GLN A 113 20.44 -13.67 22.34
CA GLN A 113 19.09 -14.24 22.42
C GLN A 113 18.32 -14.19 21.09
N THR A 114 18.54 -13.16 20.28
CA THR A 114 17.83 -12.98 18.99
C THR A 114 18.54 -13.67 17.83
N LEU A 115 19.80 -14.07 18.01
CA LEU A 115 20.62 -14.68 16.98
C LEU A 115 20.04 -15.99 16.42
N PRO A 116 19.45 -16.92 17.20
CA PRO A 116 18.86 -18.14 16.65
C PRO A 116 17.71 -17.87 15.68
N ASP A 117 16.86 -16.89 15.95
CA ASP A 117 15.77 -16.48 15.05
C ASP A 117 16.30 -15.88 13.75
N VAL A 118 17.33 -15.04 13.86
CA VAL A 118 18.01 -14.42 12.71
C VAL A 118 18.68 -15.50 11.85
N CYS A 119 19.45 -16.42 12.45
CA CYS A 119 20.14 -17.51 11.76
C CYS A 119 19.16 -18.51 11.11
N ARG A 120 17.98 -18.74 11.72
CA ARG A 120 16.93 -19.55 11.08
C ARG A 120 16.38 -18.93 9.79
N ARG A 121 16.42 -17.60 9.68
CA ARG A 121 15.94 -16.85 8.50
C ARG A 121 17.05 -16.60 7.47
N LEU A 122 18.27 -16.37 7.94
CA LEU A 122 19.45 -16.16 7.12
C LEU A 122 20.17 -17.50 6.93
N GLU A 123 19.74 -18.27 5.93
CA GLU A 123 20.18 -19.65 5.64
C GLU A 123 21.65 -19.77 5.16
N SER A 124 22.49 -18.75 5.37
CA SER A 124 23.91 -18.74 4.97
C SER A 124 24.77 -17.93 5.94
N GLU A 125 25.98 -18.43 6.21
CA GLU A 125 27.01 -17.73 7.00
C GLU A 125 27.29 -16.31 6.47
N GLU A 126 27.33 -16.15 5.14
CA GLU A 126 27.62 -14.86 4.50
C GLU A 126 26.53 -13.82 4.81
N LEU A 127 25.26 -14.23 4.74
CA LEU A 127 24.12 -13.35 5.04
C LEU A 127 24.10 -12.93 6.51
N VAL A 128 24.43 -13.84 7.42
CA VAL A 128 24.60 -13.48 8.85
C VAL A 128 25.78 -12.53 9.04
N GLY A 129 26.86 -12.68 8.27
CA GLY A 129 27.97 -11.73 8.21
C GLY A 129 27.53 -10.32 7.79
N HIS A 130 26.71 -10.21 6.74
CA HIS A 130 26.13 -8.93 6.31
C HIS A 130 25.20 -8.33 7.37
N TYR A 131 24.38 -9.14 8.03
CA TYR A 131 23.55 -8.71 9.15
C TYR A 131 24.37 -8.11 10.31
N ILE A 132 25.43 -8.80 10.74
CA ILE A 132 26.32 -8.29 11.81
C ILE A 132 26.99 -6.97 11.37
N THR A 133 27.38 -6.87 10.10
CA THR A 133 27.96 -5.64 9.54
C THR A 133 26.97 -4.49 9.58
N LEU A 134 25.71 -4.73 9.19
CA LEU A 134 24.63 -3.75 9.26
C LEU A 134 24.37 -3.25 10.69
N LEU A 135 24.39 -4.15 11.68
CA LEU A 135 24.27 -3.76 13.09
C LEU A 135 25.43 -2.87 13.54
N PHE A 136 26.66 -3.14 13.09
CA PHE A 136 27.81 -2.30 13.39
C PHE A 136 27.74 -0.94 12.71
N GLU A 137 27.31 -0.88 11.45
CA GLU A 137 27.07 0.40 10.76
C GLU A 137 26.03 1.25 11.48
N MET A 138 24.93 0.64 11.93
CA MET A 138 23.93 1.34 12.74
C MET A 138 24.56 1.85 14.05
N MET A 139 25.23 0.95 14.79
CA MET A 139 25.86 1.26 16.07
C MET A 139 26.83 2.43 15.95
N ASP A 140 27.70 2.42 14.93
CA ASP A 140 28.71 3.47 14.71
C ASP A 140 28.06 4.82 14.37
N ARG A 141 26.94 4.81 13.62
CA ARG A 141 26.26 6.03 13.17
C ARG A 141 25.34 6.65 14.23
N THR A 142 24.87 5.87 15.21
CA THR A 142 23.92 6.34 16.23
C THR A 142 24.52 6.45 17.63
N THR A 143 25.77 6.01 17.83
CA THR A 143 26.51 6.22 19.08
C THR A 143 27.03 7.66 19.14
N GLY A 144 26.67 8.40 20.19
CA GLY A 144 26.99 9.82 20.34
C GLY A 144 28.32 10.10 21.05
N SER A 145 28.88 11.30 20.82
CA SER A 145 30.03 11.83 21.55
C SER A 145 29.71 13.21 22.14
N ILE A 146 29.98 13.40 23.44
CA ILE A 146 29.75 14.69 24.11
C ILE A 146 30.81 15.73 23.70
N HIS A 147 32.03 15.31 23.33
CA HIS A 147 33.17 16.20 23.04
C HIS A 147 33.95 15.82 21.76
N GLY A 148 33.34 15.09 20.82
CA GLY A 148 33.91 14.80 19.50
C GLY A 148 35.07 13.78 19.44
N PHE A 149 35.67 13.40 20.57
CA PHE A 149 36.84 12.49 20.61
C PHE A 149 36.58 11.14 21.31
N HIS A 150 35.56 11.03 22.16
CA HIS A 150 35.21 9.79 22.86
C HIS A 150 33.72 9.49 22.71
N THR A 151 33.38 8.31 22.18
CA THR A 151 32.00 7.79 22.16
C THR A 151 31.60 7.46 23.59
N THR A 152 30.72 8.28 24.18
CA THR A 152 30.31 8.17 25.59
C THR A 152 28.83 7.85 25.75
N ILE A 153 28.02 8.03 24.71
CA ILE A 153 26.57 7.81 24.77
C ILE A 153 26.23 6.57 23.91
N PRO A 154 25.63 5.52 24.49
CA PRO A 154 25.19 4.35 23.72
C PRO A 154 24.10 4.75 22.72
N SER A 155 23.98 3.97 21.65
CA SER A 155 22.91 4.11 20.67
C SER A 155 21.55 3.97 21.34
N PRO A 156 20.68 4.99 21.25
CA PRO A 156 19.34 4.91 21.84
C PRO A 156 18.44 3.94 21.06
N GLY A 157 18.55 3.90 19.73
CA GLY A 157 17.73 3.03 18.87
C GLY A 157 18.17 1.56 18.79
N LEU A 158 19.45 1.24 18.98
CA LEU A 158 19.97 -0.13 18.75
C LEU A 158 19.35 -1.20 19.68
N PRO A 159 19.16 -0.97 20.99
CA PRO A 159 18.44 -1.92 21.84
C PRO A 159 17.02 -2.18 21.33
N LYS A 160 16.30 -1.12 20.91
CA LYS A 160 14.93 -1.22 20.39
C LYS A 160 14.86 -1.97 19.06
N LEU A 161 15.83 -1.74 18.18
CA LEU A 161 15.96 -2.53 16.95
C LEU A 161 16.13 -4.02 17.25
N LEU A 162 17.02 -4.39 18.17
CA LEU A 162 17.27 -5.80 18.50
C LEU A 162 16.05 -6.46 19.15
N GLU A 163 15.34 -5.75 20.04
CA GLU A 163 14.06 -6.22 20.61
C GLU A 163 13.03 -6.56 19.53
N GLN A 164 12.99 -5.80 18.42
CA GLN A 164 12.07 -6.02 17.30
C GLN A 164 12.63 -6.94 16.20
N MET A 165 13.87 -7.41 16.32
CA MET A 165 14.56 -8.12 15.23
C MET A 165 13.84 -9.39 14.76
N PRO A 166 13.35 -10.29 15.63
CA PRO A 166 12.62 -11.47 15.18
C PRO A 166 11.38 -11.12 14.35
N TYR A 167 10.68 -10.03 14.70
CA TYR A 167 9.53 -9.55 13.95
C TYR A 167 9.97 -8.94 12.61
N LEU A 168 10.97 -8.04 12.60
CA LEU A 168 11.46 -7.42 11.36
C LEU A 168 11.99 -8.46 10.37
N MET A 169 12.72 -9.47 10.84
CA MET A 169 13.20 -10.58 10.01
C MET A 169 12.10 -11.49 9.50
N SER A 170 10.89 -11.43 10.07
CA SER A 170 9.71 -12.13 9.55
C SER A 170 9.00 -11.34 8.45
N GLN A 171 9.18 -10.02 8.40
CA GLN A 171 8.49 -9.12 7.46
C GLN A 171 9.40 -8.66 6.31
N LEU A 172 10.70 -8.55 6.55
CA LEU A 172 11.68 -7.93 5.66
C LEU A 172 12.75 -8.93 5.23
N ALA A 173 13.13 -8.88 3.96
CA ALA A 173 14.41 -9.43 3.53
C ALA A 173 15.57 -8.58 4.07
N LEU A 174 16.79 -9.12 4.10
CA LEU A 174 17.96 -8.41 4.64
C LEU A 174 18.22 -7.04 3.98
N GLY A 175 17.94 -6.92 2.67
CA GLY A 175 18.00 -5.65 1.95
C GLY A 175 16.93 -4.64 2.38
N GLY A 176 15.69 -5.11 2.58
CA GLY A 176 14.61 -4.27 3.10
C GLY A 176 14.85 -3.82 4.54
N LEU A 177 15.40 -4.71 5.38
CA LEU A 177 15.85 -4.38 6.73
C LEU A 177 16.92 -3.29 6.71
N LYS A 178 17.90 -3.40 5.79
CA LYS A 178 18.92 -2.37 5.61
C LYS A 178 18.31 -1.01 5.26
N ASN A 179 17.43 -0.96 4.26
CA ASN A 179 16.77 0.29 3.86
C ASN A 179 15.94 0.89 5.00
N TRP A 180 15.20 0.05 5.72
CA TRP A 180 14.40 0.45 6.86
C TRP A 180 15.25 1.02 8.01
N ILE A 181 16.40 0.41 8.31
CA ILE A 181 17.37 0.93 9.29
C ILE A 181 17.99 2.24 8.80
N GLU A 182 18.41 2.32 7.53
CA GLU A 182 19.00 3.52 6.95
C GLU A 182 18.05 4.72 6.99
N TYR A 183 16.75 4.50 6.72
CA TYR A 183 15.72 5.53 6.84
C TYR A 183 15.62 6.04 8.29
N GLY A 184 15.56 5.14 9.27
CA GLY A 184 15.50 5.51 10.69
C GLY A 184 16.73 6.32 11.15
N ILE A 185 17.93 5.93 10.70
CA ILE A 185 19.17 6.67 11.01
C ILE A 185 19.17 8.04 10.33
N ARG A 186 18.78 8.13 9.06
CA ARG A 186 18.83 9.36 8.26
C ARG A 186 17.85 10.42 8.79
N ASN A 187 16.64 10.01 9.14
CA ASN A 187 15.57 10.94 9.54
C ASN A 187 15.56 11.26 11.04
N TYR A 188 16.01 10.33 11.91
CA TYR A 188 15.96 10.53 13.38
C TYR A 188 17.33 10.51 14.06
N GLY A 189 18.44 10.49 13.31
CA GLY A 189 19.80 10.40 13.89
C GLY A 189 20.16 11.51 14.89
N LYS A 190 19.50 12.68 14.81
CA LYS A 190 19.71 13.81 15.75
C LYS A 190 18.72 13.85 16.91
N HIS A 191 17.72 12.96 16.94
CA HIS A 191 16.61 12.99 17.89
C HIS A 191 16.48 11.64 18.62
N PRO A 192 17.18 11.43 19.76
CA PRO A 192 17.22 10.16 20.48
C PRO A 192 15.84 9.53 20.76
N HIS A 193 14.88 10.33 21.24
CA HIS A 193 13.53 9.83 21.56
C HIS A 193 12.76 9.37 20.31
N ARG A 194 12.82 10.14 19.21
CA ARG A 194 12.18 9.77 17.95
C ARG A 194 12.86 8.55 17.31
N GLN A 195 14.17 8.42 17.50
CA GLN A 195 14.89 7.23 17.08
C GLN A 195 14.41 5.98 17.85
N GLU A 196 14.21 6.08 19.16
CA GLU A 196 13.61 5.00 19.96
C GLU A 196 12.19 4.66 19.50
N GLU A 197 11.33 5.65 19.27
CA GLU A 197 9.97 5.45 18.75
C GLU A 197 9.95 4.77 17.37
N TYR A 198 10.90 5.12 16.49
CA TYR A 198 11.02 4.48 15.18
C TYR A 198 11.45 3.02 15.30
N PHE A 199 12.56 2.75 15.99
CA PHE A 199 13.11 1.41 16.11
C PHE A 199 12.29 0.48 17.02
N SER A 200 11.36 1.03 17.82
CA SER A 200 10.36 0.28 18.58
C SER A 200 9.03 0.07 17.83
N LEU A 201 8.94 0.46 16.55
CA LEU A 201 7.72 0.38 15.71
C LEU A 201 6.52 1.16 16.27
N GLN A 202 6.76 2.18 17.08
CA GLN A 202 5.71 3.03 17.64
C GLN A 202 5.35 4.19 16.69
N SER A 203 6.33 4.72 15.96
CA SER A 203 6.08 5.79 14.98
C SER A 203 5.29 5.31 13.77
N ALA A 204 4.44 6.18 13.21
CA ALA A 204 3.70 5.90 11.97
C ALA A 204 4.67 5.66 10.79
N ASP A 205 5.76 6.44 10.71
CA ASP A 205 6.84 6.28 9.73
C ASP A 205 7.44 4.89 9.72
N ALA A 206 7.77 4.37 10.92
CA ALA A 206 8.36 3.04 11.06
C ALA A 206 7.45 1.96 10.47
N LYS A 207 6.14 2.08 10.67
CA LYS A 207 5.14 1.14 10.14
C LYS A 207 4.98 1.29 8.63
N ALA A 208 4.90 2.52 8.12
CA ALA A 208 4.79 2.79 6.69
C ALA A 208 6.04 2.32 5.91
N MET A 209 7.23 2.63 6.41
CA MET A 209 8.49 2.18 5.81
C MET A 209 8.63 0.65 5.90
N LEU A 210 8.15 0.04 6.99
CA LEU A 210 8.13 -1.42 7.11
C LEU A 210 7.24 -2.04 6.04
N GLN A 211 6.05 -1.49 5.81
CA GLN A 211 5.14 -1.93 4.75
C GLN A 211 5.77 -1.79 3.36
N HIS A 212 6.45 -0.66 3.10
CA HIS A 212 7.12 -0.41 1.82
C HIS A 212 8.25 -1.41 1.53
N GLU A 213 9.01 -1.82 2.54
CA GLU A 213 10.16 -2.72 2.38
C GLU A 213 9.82 -4.21 2.54
N ARG A 214 8.53 -4.55 2.73
CA ARG A 214 8.07 -5.94 2.93
C ARG A 214 8.58 -6.87 1.83
N HIS A 215 8.96 -8.08 2.24
CA HIS A 215 9.32 -9.14 1.32
C HIS A 215 8.09 -9.53 0.48
N GLY A 216 8.27 -9.61 -0.85
CA GLY A 216 7.29 -10.16 -1.78
C GLY A 216 6.93 -9.22 -2.92
N THR A 217 5.97 -9.63 -3.74
CA THR A 217 5.36 -8.76 -4.74
C THR A 217 4.36 -7.86 -4.03
N LEU A 218 4.71 -6.59 -3.85
CA LEU A 218 3.83 -5.59 -3.24
C LEU A 218 2.68 -5.20 -4.17
N PHE A 219 1.47 -5.10 -3.62
CA PHE A 219 0.31 -4.58 -4.32
C PHE A 219 0.54 -3.16 -4.83
N THR A 220 1.06 -2.27 -3.98
CA THR A 220 1.27 -0.84 -4.27
C THR A 220 2.14 -0.62 -5.52
N HIS A 221 3.15 -1.45 -5.74
CA HIS A 221 4.01 -1.38 -6.93
C HIS A 221 3.36 -1.93 -8.21
N ASN A 222 2.28 -2.71 -8.08
CA ASN A 222 1.66 -3.44 -9.18
C ASN A 222 0.18 -3.10 -9.39
N GLU A 223 -0.39 -2.21 -8.58
CA GLU A 223 -1.80 -1.79 -8.63
C GLU A 223 -2.23 -1.42 -10.05
N ARG A 224 -1.48 -0.55 -10.72
CA ARG A 224 -1.79 -0.14 -12.11
C ARG A 224 -1.84 -1.34 -13.06
N LYS A 225 -0.93 -2.32 -12.93
CA LYS A 225 -0.92 -3.50 -13.79
C LYS A 225 -2.10 -4.43 -13.50
N LEU A 226 -2.50 -4.53 -12.22
CA LEU A 226 -3.63 -5.35 -11.79
C LEU A 226 -4.96 -4.72 -12.22
N ASN A 227 -5.10 -3.40 -12.12
CA ASN A 227 -6.26 -2.67 -12.65
C ASN A 227 -6.38 -2.83 -14.18
N LEU A 228 -5.26 -2.74 -14.91
CA LEU A 228 -5.27 -3.01 -16.35
C LEU A 228 -5.58 -4.47 -16.68
N TYR A 229 -5.14 -5.42 -15.86
CA TYR A 229 -5.48 -6.83 -16.01
C TYR A 229 -6.99 -7.06 -15.86
N LEU A 230 -7.61 -6.46 -14.83
CA LEU A 230 -9.07 -6.53 -14.63
C LEU A 230 -9.83 -5.91 -15.79
N GLN A 231 -9.42 -4.72 -16.24
CA GLN A 231 -10.09 -4.03 -17.32
C GLN A 231 -9.94 -4.77 -18.65
N ALA A 232 -8.73 -5.24 -18.98
CA ALA A 232 -8.44 -5.83 -20.29
C ALA A 232 -8.88 -7.30 -20.41
N CYS A 233 -8.79 -8.08 -19.33
CA CYS A 233 -9.15 -9.51 -19.35
C CYS A 233 -10.55 -9.76 -18.79
N TRP A 234 -11.08 -8.92 -17.92
CA TRP A 234 -12.36 -9.20 -17.27
C TRP A 234 -13.42 -8.13 -17.51
N GLU A 235 -13.08 -7.06 -18.24
CA GLU A 235 -13.95 -5.89 -18.46
C GLU A 235 -14.50 -5.31 -17.15
N SER A 236 -13.77 -5.53 -16.05
CA SER A 236 -14.16 -5.15 -14.70
C SER A 236 -13.44 -3.87 -14.26
N HIS A 237 -14.17 -3.02 -13.53
CA HIS A 237 -13.70 -1.72 -13.03
C HIS A 237 -13.73 -1.66 -11.49
N GLU A 238 -13.69 -2.82 -10.85
CA GLU A 238 -13.71 -2.93 -9.40
C GLU A 238 -12.51 -2.25 -8.74
N TYR A 239 -12.76 -1.61 -7.59
CA TYR A 239 -11.69 -0.97 -6.83
C TYR A 239 -10.93 -2.03 -6.02
N LEU A 240 -9.62 -2.05 -6.14
CA LEU A 240 -8.76 -2.95 -5.36
C LEU A 240 -8.37 -2.28 -4.07
N VAL A 241 -8.74 -2.89 -2.93
CA VAL A 241 -8.38 -2.35 -1.62
C VAL A 241 -7.48 -3.34 -0.87
N PRO A 242 -6.20 -3.00 -0.65
CA PRO A 242 -5.28 -3.90 0.03
C PRO A 242 -5.59 -3.98 1.54
N TYR A 243 -5.41 -5.16 2.14
CA TYR A 243 -5.35 -5.33 3.59
C TYR A 243 -4.01 -5.96 4.00
N SER A 244 -3.52 -5.57 5.18
CA SER A 244 -2.31 -6.17 5.73
C SER A 244 -2.62 -7.50 6.38
N VAL A 245 -1.89 -8.54 5.98
CA VAL A 245 -1.93 -9.84 6.66
C VAL A 245 -1.17 -9.70 7.99
N ASP A 246 -1.88 -9.48 9.09
CA ASP A 246 -1.29 -9.41 10.43
C ASP A 246 -1.12 -10.85 10.98
N PHE A 247 0.09 -11.40 10.86
CA PHE A 247 0.41 -12.76 11.31
C PHE A 247 0.28 -12.99 12.83
N ARG A 248 -0.08 -11.97 13.62
CA ARG A 248 -0.33 -12.11 15.07
C ARG A 248 -1.66 -12.80 15.37
N ASP A 249 -2.64 -12.72 14.46
CA ASP A 249 -3.88 -13.49 14.52
C ASP A 249 -3.72 -14.72 13.62
N MET A 250 -3.76 -15.95 14.18
CA MET A 250 -3.63 -17.22 13.44
C MET A 250 -4.77 -17.49 12.43
N ARG A 251 -5.65 -16.52 12.16
CA ARG A 251 -6.66 -16.60 11.09
C ARG A 251 -6.12 -15.83 9.89
N GLU A 252 -5.55 -16.55 8.92
CA GLU A 252 -5.24 -16.00 7.59
C GLU A 252 -6.53 -15.40 7.01
N GLN A 253 -6.61 -14.07 6.90
CA GLN A 253 -7.74 -13.41 6.26
C GLN A 253 -7.72 -13.75 4.77
N GLN A 254 -8.77 -14.42 4.29
CA GLN A 254 -8.96 -14.70 2.87
C GLN A 254 -9.41 -13.44 2.12
N PRO A 255 -9.15 -13.33 0.80
CA PRO A 255 -9.72 -12.27 -0.03
C PRO A 255 -11.25 -12.26 0.06
N TYR A 256 -11.89 -11.09 -0.08
CA TYR A 256 -13.35 -10.99 0.02
C TYR A 256 -13.90 -9.74 -0.68
N PHE A 257 -15.22 -9.70 -0.85
CA PHE A 257 -15.95 -8.52 -1.37
C PHE A 257 -16.55 -7.71 -0.22
N ASP A 258 -16.43 -6.39 -0.30
CA ASP A 258 -17.24 -5.48 0.52
C ASP A 258 -17.84 -4.34 -0.31
N GLU A 259 -18.56 -3.43 0.34
CA GLU A 259 -19.22 -2.29 -0.30
C GLU A 259 -18.22 -1.31 -0.96
N PHE A 260 -16.94 -1.39 -0.61
CA PHE A 260 -15.89 -0.48 -1.08
C PHE A 260 -14.99 -1.09 -2.17
N GLY A 261 -15.07 -2.40 -2.41
CA GLY A 261 -14.40 -3.07 -3.52
C GLY A 261 -13.91 -4.48 -3.19
N MET A 262 -12.93 -4.95 -3.96
CA MET A 262 -12.28 -6.25 -3.75
C MET A 262 -11.13 -6.12 -2.76
N ARG A 263 -11.24 -6.83 -1.64
CA ARG A 263 -10.24 -6.86 -0.58
C ARG A 263 -9.22 -7.95 -0.88
N ILE A 264 -7.96 -7.54 -1.05
CA ILE A 264 -6.86 -8.45 -1.39
C ILE A 264 -5.63 -8.21 -0.48
N PRO A 265 -4.75 -9.21 -0.29
CA PRO A 265 -3.52 -9.01 0.48
C PRO A 265 -2.63 -7.90 -0.09
N ASP A 266 -2.03 -7.09 0.79
CA ASP A 266 -1.09 -6.03 0.42
C ASP A 266 0.25 -6.55 -0.15
N VAL A 267 0.56 -7.83 0.09
CA VAL A 267 1.75 -8.50 -0.44
C VAL A 267 1.50 -9.98 -0.75
N PHE A 268 2.12 -10.47 -1.83
CA PHE A 268 2.24 -11.90 -2.09
C PHE A 268 3.69 -12.31 -2.33
N ASP A 269 4.18 -13.29 -1.58
CA ASP A 269 5.44 -13.99 -1.90
C ASP A 269 5.26 -14.96 -3.07
N ASP A 270 6.36 -15.27 -3.74
CA ASP A 270 6.39 -16.36 -4.71
C ASP A 270 6.14 -17.69 -3.97
N ALA A 271 5.26 -18.53 -4.50
CA ALA A 271 4.88 -19.79 -3.86
C ALA A 271 4.68 -20.90 -4.89
N TYR A 272 5.19 -22.10 -4.61
CA TYR A 272 5.00 -23.29 -5.44
C TYR A 272 5.37 -23.09 -6.94
N GLY A 273 6.38 -22.26 -7.21
CA GLY A 273 6.81 -21.92 -8.58
C GLY A 273 5.92 -20.90 -9.31
N VAL A 274 4.98 -20.27 -8.60
CA VAL A 274 4.14 -19.18 -9.09
C VAL A 274 4.64 -17.86 -8.50
N THR A 275 4.83 -16.86 -9.37
CA THR A 275 5.26 -15.52 -8.97
C THR A 275 4.17 -14.79 -8.20
N GLY A 276 4.52 -13.87 -7.30
CA GLY A 276 3.55 -13.10 -6.52
C GLY A 276 2.56 -12.32 -7.39
N ILE A 277 2.99 -11.82 -8.56
CA ILE A 277 2.09 -11.16 -9.52
C ILE A 277 1.07 -12.14 -10.12
N ASP A 278 1.45 -13.39 -10.37
CA ASP A 278 0.55 -14.42 -10.86
C ASP A 278 -0.39 -14.93 -9.76
N ARG A 279 0.03 -14.86 -8.48
CA ARG A 279 -0.86 -15.10 -7.33
C ARG A 279 -1.96 -14.03 -7.25
N TYR A 280 -1.61 -12.75 -7.42
CA TYR A 280 -2.63 -11.70 -7.54
C TYR A 280 -3.61 -11.98 -8.67
N ARG A 281 -3.10 -12.34 -9.86
CA ARG A 281 -3.96 -12.68 -11.00
C ARG A 281 -4.87 -13.86 -10.71
N ALA A 282 -4.39 -14.88 -9.99
CA ALA A 282 -5.21 -16.03 -9.60
C ALA A 282 -6.37 -15.62 -8.68
N VAL A 283 -6.09 -14.83 -7.65
CA VAL A 283 -7.12 -14.31 -6.72
C VAL A 283 -8.14 -13.46 -7.46
N LEU A 284 -7.68 -12.51 -8.27
CA LEU A 284 -8.55 -11.62 -9.04
C LEU A 284 -9.40 -12.39 -10.06
N ALA A 285 -8.80 -13.37 -10.74
CA ALA A 285 -9.53 -14.25 -11.66
C ALA A 285 -10.62 -15.03 -10.94
N HIS A 286 -10.33 -15.60 -9.76
CA HIS A 286 -11.31 -16.33 -8.95
C HIS A 286 -12.47 -15.42 -8.51
N MET A 287 -12.15 -14.27 -7.92
CA MET A 287 -13.14 -13.32 -7.42
C MET A 287 -14.05 -12.79 -8.54
N VAL A 288 -13.47 -12.32 -9.65
CA VAL A 288 -14.28 -11.76 -10.76
C VAL A 288 -15.05 -12.87 -11.49
N ALA A 289 -14.55 -14.10 -11.52
CA ALA A 289 -15.30 -15.25 -12.00
C ALA A 289 -16.58 -15.48 -11.18
N HIS A 290 -16.52 -15.31 -9.86
CA HIS A 290 -17.73 -15.31 -9.03
C HIS A 290 -18.68 -14.17 -9.38
N GLN A 291 -18.20 -12.93 -9.50
CA GLN A 291 -19.07 -11.81 -9.89
C GLN A 291 -19.80 -12.06 -11.21
N ARG A 292 -19.13 -12.72 -12.16
CA ARG A 292 -19.67 -12.97 -13.50
C ARG A 292 -20.65 -14.14 -13.55
N TRP A 293 -20.40 -15.20 -12.77
CA TRP A 293 -21.11 -16.47 -12.96
C TRP A 293 -21.87 -16.97 -11.73
N THR A 294 -21.59 -16.49 -10.53
CA THR A 294 -22.23 -16.96 -9.30
C THR A 294 -23.53 -16.22 -9.03
N HIS A 295 -24.55 -16.98 -8.63
CA HIS A 295 -25.84 -16.45 -8.19
C HIS A 295 -26.01 -16.66 -6.69
N LYS A 296 -26.61 -15.68 -6.00
CA LYS A 296 -26.86 -15.76 -4.56
C LYS A 296 -27.75 -16.93 -4.19
N VAL A 297 -27.45 -17.54 -3.05
CA VAL A 297 -28.14 -18.69 -2.48
C VAL A 297 -28.63 -18.34 -1.08
N VAL A 298 -29.88 -18.69 -0.78
CA VAL A 298 -30.46 -18.48 0.55
C VAL A 298 -29.83 -19.45 1.56
N ALA A 299 -29.05 -18.92 2.49
CA ALA A 299 -28.25 -19.71 3.43
C ALA A 299 -29.11 -20.51 4.43
N ASP A 300 -30.27 -19.97 4.82
CA ASP A 300 -31.19 -20.56 5.81
C ASP A 300 -31.71 -21.95 5.42
N ASN A 301 -31.66 -22.29 4.12
CA ASN A 301 -32.11 -23.59 3.61
C ASN A 301 -31.08 -24.71 3.81
N PHE A 302 -29.87 -24.41 4.31
CA PHE A 302 -28.74 -25.34 4.30
C PHE A 302 -28.04 -25.43 5.65
N SER A 303 -27.68 -26.65 6.03
CA SER A 303 -26.83 -26.92 7.20
C SER A 303 -25.38 -26.44 6.97
N PRO A 304 -24.58 -26.19 8.03
CA PRO A 304 -23.19 -25.73 7.89
C PRO A 304 -22.31 -26.62 6.99
N GLN A 305 -22.47 -27.94 7.07
CA GLN A 305 -21.73 -28.88 6.20
C GLN A 305 -22.15 -28.77 4.73
N GLN A 306 -23.43 -28.51 4.47
CA GLN A 306 -23.92 -28.26 3.11
C GLN A 306 -23.39 -26.92 2.60
N ARG A 307 -23.38 -25.86 3.41
CA ARG A 307 -22.84 -24.54 3.02
C ARG A 307 -21.38 -24.66 2.54
N ILE A 308 -20.51 -25.27 3.34
CA ILE A 308 -19.09 -25.47 2.96
C ILE A 308 -18.93 -26.32 1.69
N ALA A 309 -19.79 -27.32 1.49
CA ALA A 309 -19.75 -28.13 0.26
C ALA A 309 -20.23 -27.37 -0.98
N ILE A 310 -21.22 -26.47 -0.82
CA ILE A 310 -21.73 -25.60 -1.88
C ILE A 310 -20.66 -24.61 -2.29
N GLU A 311 -20.05 -23.91 -1.33
CA GLU A 311 -18.92 -22.99 -1.55
C GLU A 311 -17.83 -23.67 -2.39
N ARG A 312 -17.39 -24.86 -1.96
CA ARG A 312 -16.30 -25.58 -2.61
C ARG A 312 -16.59 -25.97 -4.06
N LEU A 313 -17.81 -26.41 -4.34
CA LEU A 313 -18.22 -26.81 -5.68
C LEU A 313 -18.48 -25.60 -6.57
N GLU A 314 -19.00 -24.51 -6.01
CA GLU A 314 -19.20 -23.27 -6.75
C GLU A 314 -17.86 -22.62 -7.12
N ASP A 315 -16.90 -22.57 -6.20
CA ASP A 315 -15.52 -22.17 -6.50
C ASP A 315 -14.96 -22.98 -7.68
N SER A 316 -15.10 -24.31 -7.62
CA SER A 316 -14.59 -25.22 -8.65
C SER A 316 -15.27 -24.99 -10.00
N ARG A 317 -16.55 -24.59 -9.98
CA ARG A 317 -17.31 -24.22 -11.19
C ARG A 317 -16.79 -22.94 -11.81
N VAL A 318 -16.63 -21.88 -11.04
CA VAL A 318 -16.18 -20.59 -11.57
C VAL A 318 -14.73 -20.66 -12.05
N GLU A 319 -13.87 -21.42 -11.37
CA GLU A 319 -12.51 -21.73 -11.82
C GLU A 319 -12.51 -22.51 -13.14
N TYR A 320 -13.40 -23.50 -13.27
CA TYR A 320 -13.53 -24.27 -14.51
C TYR A 320 -13.93 -23.37 -15.69
N LEU A 321 -14.90 -22.47 -15.48
CA LEU A 321 -15.32 -21.49 -16.49
C LEU A 321 -14.21 -20.49 -16.81
N ALA A 322 -13.52 -19.97 -15.79
CA ALA A 322 -12.37 -19.09 -15.94
C ALA A 322 -11.25 -19.75 -16.76
N MET A 323 -10.98 -21.04 -16.54
CA MET A 323 -9.99 -21.81 -17.31
C MET A 323 -10.44 -22.12 -18.75
N GLN A 324 -11.74 -22.09 -19.05
CA GLN A 324 -12.23 -22.21 -20.43
C GLN A 324 -11.98 -20.92 -21.21
N GLU A 325 -12.21 -19.76 -20.58
CA GLU A 325 -11.95 -18.45 -21.18
C GLU A 325 -10.44 -18.15 -21.24
N TYR A 326 -9.72 -18.49 -20.17
CA TYR A 326 -8.28 -18.26 -20.00
C TYR A 326 -7.52 -19.55 -19.65
N PRO A 327 -7.12 -20.36 -20.65
CA PRO A 327 -6.47 -21.66 -20.44
C PRO A 327 -5.18 -21.60 -19.61
N GLY A 328 -4.47 -20.46 -19.62
CA GLY A 328 -3.24 -20.25 -18.85
C GLY A 328 -3.44 -20.33 -17.33
N LEU A 329 -4.65 -20.06 -16.83
CA LEU A 329 -4.97 -20.13 -15.39
C LEU A 329 -4.84 -21.55 -14.83
N ARG A 330 -5.02 -22.59 -15.66
CA ARG A 330 -4.88 -23.98 -15.22
C ARG A 330 -3.52 -24.25 -14.58
N ARG A 331 -2.45 -23.76 -15.20
CA ARG A 331 -1.08 -23.93 -14.66
C ARG A 331 -0.96 -23.31 -13.26
N ILE A 332 -1.56 -22.14 -13.07
CA ILE A 332 -1.46 -21.37 -11.83
C ILE A 332 -2.32 -22.00 -10.73
N PHE A 333 -3.59 -22.28 -11.00
CA PHE A 333 -4.49 -22.92 -10.03
C PHE A 333 -3.99 -24.30 -9.62
N THR A 334 -3.53 -25.13 -10.56
CA THR A 334 -2.98 -26.46 -10.23
C THR A 334 -1.71 -26.37 -9.37
N ALA A 335 -0.87 -25.34 -9.55
CA ALA A 335 0.33 -25.16 -8.74
C ALA A 335 0.04 -24.64 -7.32
N LEU A 336 -1.00 -23.80 -7.16
CA LEU A 336 -1.35 -23.20 -5.87
C LEU A 336 -2.35 -24.03 -5.05
N HIS A 337 -3.10 -24.93 -5.67
CA HIS A 337 -4.05 -25.79 -4.97
C HIS A 337 -3.29 -26.91 -4.22
N PRO A 338 -3.60 -27.18 -2.95
CA PRO A 338 -2.97 -28.28 -2.21
C PRO A 338 -3.31 -29.63 -2.85
N ALA A 339 -2.38 -30.58 -2.79
CA ALA A 339 -2.59 -31.94 -3.29
C ALA A 339 -2.75 -32.92 -2.11
N PRO A 340 -3.93 -32.98 -1.46
CA PRO A 340 -4.13 -33.81 -0.28
C PRO A 340 -3.95 -35.30 -0.59
N LEU A 341 -3.34 -36.06 0.32
CA LEU A 341 -3.20 -37.51 0.15
C LEU A 341 -4.44 -38.25 0.67
N GLU A 342 -4.91 -39.27 -0.04
CA GLU A 342 -6.19 -39.95 0.26
C GLU A 342 -6.32 -40.53 1.67
N ASN A 343 -5.20 -40.91 2.31
CA ASN A 343 -5.17 -41.52 3.65
C ASN A 343 -4.52 -40.61 4.71
N GLU A 344 -4.44 -39.31 4.47
CA GLU A 344 -3.77 -38.37 5.40
C GLU A 344 -4.61 -38.09 6.66
N CYS A 345 -5.94 -38.10 6.52
CA CYS A 345 -6.87 -37.87 7.62
C CYS A 345 -7.39 -39.19 8.19
N ASP A 346 -7.29 -39.38 9.52
CA ASP A 346 -7.82 -40.56 10.20
C ASP A 346 -9.31 -40.39 10.53
N ALA A 347 -10.15 -41.00 9.70
CA ALA A 347 -11.61 -40.93 9.82
C ALA A 347 -12.18 -41.54 11.13
N LYS A 348 -11.37 -42.17 11.97
CA LYS A 348 -11.79 -42.70 13.28
C LYS A 348 -11.61 -41.71 14.43
N THR A 349 -10.65 -40.79 14.32
CA THR A 349 -10.24 -39.90 15.40
C THR A 349 -10.55 -38.43 15.10
N GLU A 350 -10.69 -38.07 13.82
CA GLU A 350 -10.87 -36.69 13.38
C GLU A 350 -12.02 -36.53 12.37
N SER A 351 -12.52 -35.30 12.24
CA SER A 351 -13.47 -34.88 11.21
C SER A 351 -12.74 -34.65 9.90
N CYS A 352 -12.89 -35.60 8.97
CA CYS A 352 -12.25 -35.58 7.65
C CYS A 352 -13.09 -34.90 6.56
N PHE A 353 -14.19 -34.23 6.91
CA PHE A 353 -15.11 -33.65 5.92
C PHE A 353 -14.44 -32.60 5.02
N ARG A 354 -13.67 -31.66 5.60
CA ARG A 354 -12.91 -30.65 4.86
C ARG A 354 -11.85 -31.26 3.96
N HIS A 355 -11.17 -32.31 4.45
CA HIS A 355 -10.19 -33.06 3.66
C HIS A 355 -10.84 -33.73 2.44
N ARG A 356 -12.01 -34.37 2.59
CA ARG A 356 -12.75 -34.96 1.46
C ARG A 356 -13.20 -33.93 0.43
N LEU A 357 -13.61 -32.73 0.87
CA LEU A 357 -13.93 -31.62 -0.04
C LEU A 357 -12.69 -31.08 -0.76
N ALA A 358 -11.55 -30.98 -0.08
CA ALA A 358 -10.29 -30.60 -0.70
C ALA A 358 -9.84 -31.62 -1.76
N MET A 359 -9.98 -32.92 -1.48
CA MET A 359 -9.74 -33.99 -2.45
C MET A 359 -10.68 -33.90 -3.67
N LEU A 360 -11.98 -33.65 -3.45
CA LEU A 360 -12.94 -33.49 -4.54
C LEU A 360 -12.56 -32.31 -5.45
N SER A 361 -12.23 -31.16 -4.84
CA SER A 361 -11.76 -29.98 -5.55
C SER A 361 -10.49 -30.24 -6.35
N TRP A 362 -9.52 -30.95 -5.78
CA TRP A 362 -8.30 -31.34 -6.50
C TRP A 362 -8.59 -32.29 -7.66
N ALA A 363 -9.49 -33.27 -7.46
CA ALA A 363 -9.88 -34.20 -8.51
C ALA A 363 -10.60 -33.52 -9.68
N ILE A 364 -11.38 -32.47 -9.41
CA ILE A 364 -12.03 -31.64 -10.42
C ILE A 364 -10.99 -30.80 -11.19
N LEU A 365 -10.01 -30.22 -10.49
CA LEU A 365 -9.00 -29.35 -11.09
C LEU A 365 -7.95 -30.14 -11.90
N ASN A 366 -7.51 -31.28 -11.38
CA ASN A 366 -6.43 -32.09 -11.95
C ASN A 366 -6.91 -33.52 -12.28
N PRO A 367 -7.17 -33.83 -13.56
CA PRO A 367 -7.56 -35.17 -14.00
C PRO A 367 -6.53 -36.28 -13.71
N ALA A 368 -5.26 -35.93 -13.45
CA ALA A 368 -4.19 -36.87 -13.11
C ALA A 368 -3.98 -37.02 -11.59
N HIS A 369 -4.99 -36.73 -10.77
CA HIS A 369 -4.91 -36.73 -9.30
C HIS A 369 -4.58 -38.10 -8.66
N GLY A 370 -4.89 -39.23 -9.32
CA GLY A 370 -4.46 -40.57 -8.89
C GLY A 370 -5.25 -41.23 -7.74
N TYR A 371 -6.37 -40.64 -7.30
CA TYR A 371 -7.20 -41.16 -6.19
C TYR A 371 -7.96 -42.44 -6.58
N GLN A 372 -8.07 -43.36 -5.63
CA GLN A 372 -8.84 -44.60 -5.75
C GLN A 372 -10.24 -44.50 -5.13
N ASN A 373 -10.51 -43.44 -4.36
CA ASN A 373 -11.79 -43.21 -3.72
C ASN A 373 -12.95 -43.16 -4.74
N ALA A 374 -13.81 -44.18 -4.71
CA ALA A 374 -14.91 -44.32 -5.66
C ALA A 374 -15.88 -43.13 -5.62
N LYS A 375 -16.14 -42.54 -4.45
CA LYS A 375 -17.07 -41.42 -4.31
C LYS A 375 -16.48 -40.11 -4.83
N ILE A 376 -15.21 -39.83 -4.57
CA ILE A 376 -14.54 -38.65 -5.13
C ILE A 376 -14.55 -38.72 -6.66
N ASN A 377 -14.20 -39.88 -7.23
CA ASN A 377 -14.18 -40.09 -8.68
C ASN A 377 -15.59 -40.00 -9.31
N GLU A 378 -16.61 -40.56 -8.63
CA GLU A 378 -18.01 -40.45 -9.05
C GLU A 378 -18.47 -38.99 -9.12
N PHE A 379 -18.21 -38.20 -8.08
CA PHE A 379 -18.68 -36.81 -8.00
C PHE A 379 -17.87 -35.86 -8.89
N ALA A 380 -16.57 -36.05 -9.05
CA ALA A 380 -15.77 -35.33 -10.05
C ALA A 380 -16.28 -35.62 -11.47
N GLY A 381 -16.62 -36.87 -11.77
CA GLY A 381 -17.24 -37.26 -13.05
C GLY A 381 -18.60 -36.59 -13.27
N LYS A 382 -19.48 -36.54 -12.25
CA LYS A 382 -20.76 -35.83 -12.31
C LYS A 382 -20.60 -34.33 -12.55
N PHE A 383 -19.63 -33.71 -11.86
CA PHE A 383 -19.29 -32.30 -12.07
C PHE A 383 -18.89 -32.05 -13.53
N HIS A 384 -17.92 -32.80 -14.07
CA HIS A 384 -17.49 -32.62 -15.46
C HIS A 384 -18.59 -32.91 -16.48
N ALA A 385 -19.40 -33.96 -16.26
CA ALA A 385 -20.54 -34.26 -17.13
C ALA A 385 -21.54 -33.10 -17.18
N LYS A 386 -21.74 -32.41 -16.04
CA LYS A 386 -22.60 -31.23 -15.97
C LYS A 386 -21.95 -30.01 -16.64
N MET A 387 -20.66 -29.76 -16.43
CA MET A 387 -19.95 -28.66 -17.07
C MET A 387 -19.89 -28.80 -18.60
N LEU A 388 -19.74 -30.02 -19.12
CA LEU A 388 -19.74 -30.30 -20.56
C LEU A 388 -21.07 -29.99 -21.25
N GLN A 389 -22.19 -29.88 -20.51
CA GLN A 389 -23.48 -29.45 -21.08
C GLN A 389 -23.52 -27.95 -21.40
N GLY A 390 -22.58 -27.16 -20.85
CA GLY A 390 -22.41 -25.73 -21.13
C GLY A 390 -23.41 -24.79 -20.43
N ASN A 391 -24.35 -25.31 -19.64
CA ASN A 391 -25.37 -24.52 -18.95
C ASN A 391 -25.40 -24.74 -17.43
N ALA A 392 -24.27 -25.14 -16.84
CA ALA A 392 -24.17 -25.41 -15.41
C ALA A 392 -24.33 -24.13 -14.58
N THR A 393 -25.33 -24.13 -13.71
CA THR A 393 -25.68 -22.99 -12.83
C THR A 393 -25.21 -23.22 -11.39
N THR A 394 -25.21 -22.18 -10.56
CA THR A 394 -24.98 -22.30 -9.11
C THR A 394 -25.99 -23.26 -8.46
N ALA A 395 -27.25 -23.28 -8.92
CA ALA A 395 -28.26 -24.21 -8.42
C ALA A 395 -27.89 -25.69 -8.69
N ASP A 396 -27.24 -25.97 -9.82
CA ASP A 396 -26.74 -27.31 -10.10
C ASP A 396 -25.60 -27.73 -9.15
N MET A 397 -24.72 -26.78 -8.80
CA MET A 397 -23.66 -27.01 -7.80
C MET A 397 -24.25 -27.26 -6.42
N VAL A 398 -25.30 -26.52 -6.06
CA VAL A 398 -26.06 -26.74 -4.83
C VAL A 398 -26.60 -28.18 -4.76
N GLN A 399 -27.24 -28.65 -5.84
CA GLN A 399 -27.79 -30.03 -5.87
C GLN A 399 -26.69 -31.10 -5.81
N LEU A 400 -25.56 -30.85 -6.48
CA LEU A 400 -24.41 -31.74 -6.43
C LEU A 400 -23.78 -31.78 -5.02
N ALA A 401 -23.66 -30.62 -4.35
CA ALA A 401 -23.15 -30.50 -2.99
C ALA A 401 -24.03 -31.23 -1.98
N ILE A 402 -25.35 -31.03 -2.03
CA ILE A 402 -26.30 -31.73 -1.15
C ILE A 402 -26.18 -33.24 -1.33
N SER A 403 -26.11 -33.69 -2.58
CA SER A 403 -25.93 -35.12 -2.91
C SER A 403 -24.60 -35.65 -2.39
N PHE A 404 -23.52 -34.86 -2.47
CA PHE A 404 -22.20 -35.23 -1.96
C PHE A 404 -22.22 -35.39 -0.45
N VAL A 405 -22.76 -34.41 0.28
CA VAL A 405 -22.88 -34.48 1.75
C VAL A 405 -23.72 -35.68 2.16
N ALA A 406 -24.88 -35.90 1.52
CA ALA A 406 -25.75 -37.03 1.84
C ALA A 406 -25.08 -38.41 1.66
N GLN A 407 -24.14 -38.55 0.73
CA GLN A 407 -23.48 -39.83 0.42
C GLN A 407 -22.13 -40.04 1.09
N THR A 408 -21.49 -38.98 1.59
CA THR A 408 -20.12 -39.03 2.12
C THR A 408 -20.00 -38.61 3.59
N ARG A 409 -21.10 -38.18 4.21
CA ARG A 409 -21.14 -37.83 5.63
C ARG A 409 -20.92 -39.07 6.50
N LEU A 410 -19.99 -38.95 7.43
CA LEU A 410 -19.67 -39.93 8.46
C LEU A 410 -20.09 -39.36 9.82
N GLN A 411 -20.35 -40.26 10.79
CA GLN A 411 -20.68 -39.83 12.15
C GLN A 411 -19.52 -39.08 12.82
N THR A 412 -18.28 -39.43 12.47
CA THR A 412 -17.05 -38.78 12.97
C THR A 412 -16.87 -37.34 12.46
N ASP A 413 -17.60 -36.92 11.43
CA ASP A 413 -17.53 -35.52 10.95
C ASP A 413 -18.13 -34.50 11.95
N GLN A 414 -18.82 -34.99 13.00
CA GLN A 414 -19.34 -34.18 14.10
C GLN A 414 -18.34 -34.01 15.25
N LEU A 415 -17.16 -34.64 15.17
CA LEU A 415 -16.13 -34.52 16.20
C LEU A 415 -15.53 -33.09 16.22
N PRO A 416 -15.20 -32.54 17.41
CA PRO A 416 -14.52 -31.25 17.52
C PRO A 416 -13.11 -31.22 16.92
N SER A 417 -12.44 -32.38 16.84
CA SER A 417 -11.11 -32.50 16.25
C SER A 417 -11.23 -32.48 14.72
N VAL A 418 -10.99 -31.33 14.09
CA VAL A 418 -11.07 -31.15 12.63
C VAL A 418 -9.69 -31.23 12.02
N TYR A 419 -9.55 -31.94 10.90
CA TYR A 419 -8.29 -32.02 10.16
C TYR A 419 -8.14 -30.84 9.19
N PHE A 420 -7.03 -30.08 9.32
CA PHE A 420 -6.80 -28.84 8.56
C PHE A 420 -5.67 -28.93 7.52
N ALA A 421 -4.73 -29.86 7.65
CA ALA A 421 -3.57 -29.92 6.77
C ALA A 421 -3.99 -30.17 5.31
N ASN A 422 -3.37 -29.43 4.37
CA ASN A 422 -3.66 -29.52 2.93
C ASN A 422 -5.14 -29.29 2.54
N THR A 423 -5.92 -28.56 3.36
CA THR A 423 -7.34 -28.26 3.07
C THR A 423 -7.60 -26.83 2.61
N ALA A 424 -6.77 -25.87 3.00
CA ALA A 424 -6.90 -24.47 2.62
C ALA A 424 -6.39 -24.21 1.20
N ILE A 425 -7.16 -23.48 0.38
CA ILE A 425 -6.68 -22.97 -0.91
C ILE A 425 -6.36 -21.48 -0.77
N PRO A 426 -5.11 -21.07 -0.98
CA PRO A 426 -4.65 -19.72 -0.66
C PRO A 426 -5.13 -18.62 -1.62
N TYR A 427 -5.66 -18.98 -2.79
CA TYR A 427 -6.10 -18.01 -3.80
C TYR A 427 -7.63 -17.81 -3.85
N ARG A 428 -8.40 -18.57 -3.06
CA ARG A 428 -9.87 -18.46 -3.03
C ARG A 428 -10.31 -17.45 -1.99
N ASP A 429 -11.44 -16.81 -2.27
CA ASP A 429 -12.11 -15.89 -1.37
C ASP A 429 -12.87 -16.63 -0.24
N ASP A 430 -13.52 -15.86 0.63
CA ASP A 430 -14.29 -16.38 1.75
C ASP A 430 -15.75 -16.73 1.42
N ASN A 431 -16.13 -16.65 0.14
CA ASN A 431 -17.46 -16.96 -0.36
C ASN A 431 -18.63 -16.16 0.28
N ARG A 432 -18.39 -15.07 1.01
CA ARG A 432 -19.49 -14.33 1.66
C ARG A 432 -20.53 -13.78 0.68
N HIS A 433 -20.11 -13.48 -0.55
CA HIS A 433 -20.94 -12.97 -1.64
C HIS A 433 -21.95 -14.01 -2.17
N LEU A 434 -21.69 -15.31 -1.95
CA LEU A 434 -22.58 -16.39 -2.36
C LEU A 434 -23.89 -16.40 -1.55
N TRP A 435 -23.84 -15.94 -0.31
CA TRP A 435 -24.93 -16.14 0.64
C TRP A 435 -25.88 -14.93 0.73
N GLN A 436 -27.17 -15.25 0.87
CA GLN A 436 -28.22 -14.32 1.26
C GLN A 436 -28.95 -14.91 2.47
N TYR A 437 -29.14 -14.11 3.52
CA TYR A 437 -29.86 -14.51 4.73
C TYR A 437 -31.23 -13.82 4.74
N ILE A 438 -32.29 -14.55 5.12
CA ILE A 438 -33.67 -14.06 5.19
C ILE A 438 -34.08 -13.74 6.63
N GLU A 439 -33.48 -14.40 7.63
CA GLU A 439 -33.72 -14.17 9.06
C GLU A 439 -32.42 -13.76 9.77
N GLU A 440 -32.51 -12.80 10.70
CA GLU A 440 -31.48 -12.52 11.72
C GLU A 440 -31.46 -13.71 12.69
N SER A 441 -30.71 -14.76 12.35
CA SER A 441 -30.60 -15.99 13.14
C SER A 441 -29.44 -15.89 14.14
N ASP A 442 -29.59 -16.50 15.32
CA ASP A 442 -28.61 -16.58 16.43
C ASP A 442 -27.19 -17.12 16.04
N ASP A 443 -26.98 -17.51 14.77
CA ASP A 443 -25.69 -17.94 14.21
C ASP A 443 -24.73 -16.76 13.88
N GLU A 444 -25.15 -15.50 14.10
CA GLU A 444 -24.32 -14.28 13.92
C GLU A 444 -22.98 -14.33 14.67
N GLU A 445 -22.86 -15.12 15.73
CA GLU A 445 -21.63 -15.18 16.56
C GLU A 445 -20.43 -15.89 15.88
N PHE A 446 -20.61 -16.64 14.79
CA PHE A 446 -19.50 -17.40 14.18
C PHE A 446 -18.73 -16.66 13.07
N PHE A 447 -19.30 -15.60 12.50
CA PHE A 447 -18.70 -14.88 11.37
C PHE A 447 -18.45 -13.38 11.64
N ASP A 448 -19.14 -12.79 12.62
CA ASP A 448 -18.93 -11.40 13.01
C ASP A 448 -18.32 -11.29 14.42
N GLU A 449 -17.02 -11.59 14.52
CA GLU A 449 -16.18 -10.82 15.46
C GLU A 449 -15.96 -9.43 14.88
N HIS A 450 -17.03 -8.62 14.85
CA HIS A 450 -16.89 -7.18 14.81
C HIS A 450 -16.11 -6.78 16.06
N LYS A 451 -14.77 -6.69 15.93
CA LYS A 451 -13.94 -5.90 16.84
C LYS A 451 -14.67 -4.57 16.97
N GLN A 452 -15.24 -4.33 18.16
CA GLN A 452 -15.81 -3.06 18.56
C GLN A 452 -14.72 -2.02 18.41
N THR A 453 -14.63 -1.48 17.20
CA THR A 453 -13.84 -0.30 16.90
C THR A 453 -14.60 0.78 17.62
N GLN A 454 -13.99 1.27 18.69
CA GLN A 454 -14.46 2.43 19.43
C GLN A 454 -14.96 3.46 18.43
N GLN A 455 -16.25 3.81 18.52
CA GLN A 455 -16.89 4.87 17.76
C GLN A 455 -16.10 6.17 17.99
N GLN A 456 -15.07 6.38 17.19
CA GLN A 456 -14.52 7.68 16.90
C GLN A 456 -15.37 8.19 15.74
N ASN A 457 -16.31 9.07 16.08
CA ASN A 457 -17.14 9.87 15.18
C ASN A 457 -16.86 9.62 13.68
N GLU A 458 -17.68 8.76 13.07
CA GLU A 458 -17.78 8.66 11.62
C GLU A 458 -18.13 10.04 11.06
N GLN A 459 -17.10 10.79 10.67
CA GLN A 459 -17.27 11.83 9.68
C GLN A 459 -17.52 11.10 8.36
N SER A 460 -18.76 11.11 7.92
CA SER A 460 -19.18 10.68 6.57
C SER A 460 -18.25 11.32 5.53
N GLY A 461 -17.29 10.56 5.06
CA GLY A 461 -16.21 11.04 4.20
C GLY A 461 -15.49 9.86 3.54
N LEU A 462 -14.94 10.10 2.36
CA LEU A 462 -14.12 9.12 1.67
C LEU A 462 -12.86 8.81 2.51
N PRO A 463 -12.28 7.61 2.40
CA PRO A 463 -11.06 7.28 3.14
C PRO A 463 -9.95 8.30 2.80
N PRO A 464 -9.10 8.67 3.79
CA PRO A 464 -8.05 9.64 3.56
C PRO A 464 -7.08 9.13 2.50
N ARG A 465 -6.67 10.03 1.61
CA ARG A 465 -5.60 9.76 0.64
C ARG A 465 -4.27 10.18 1.23
N HIS A 466 -3.30 9.29 1.20
CA HIS A 466 -1.97 9.57 1.70
C HIS A 466 -1.09 10.15 0.59
N TYR A 467 -0.34 11.19 0.91
CA TYR A 467 0.66 11.80 0.02
C TYR A 467 2.03 11.83 0.68
N PRO A 468 3.11 11.65 -0.12
CA PRO A 468 4.46 11.81 0.38
C PRO A 468 4.77 13.29 0.64
N GLU A 469 5.63 13.54 1.64
CA GLU A 469 6.19 14.86 1.94
C GLU A 469 7.70 14.85 1.69
N TRP A 470 8.20 15.86 0.99
CA TRP A 470 9.62 16.00 0.70
C TRP A 470 10.36 16.62 1.88
N ASP A 471 11.37 15.88 2.36
CA ASP A 471 12.30 16.39 3.36
C ASP A 471 13.55 16.93 2.65
N TYR A 472 13.71 18.26 2.65
CA TYR A 472 14.83 18.92 1.99
C TYR A 472 16.17 18.67 2.68
N SER A 473 16.15 18.42 3.99
CA SER A 473 17.36 18.20 4.78
C SER A 473 18.00 16.85 4.45
N THR A 474 17.14 15.84 4.21
CA THR A 474 17.56 14.51 3.83
C THR A 474 17.51 14.30 2.32
N GLN A 475 16.91 15.18 1.53
CA GLN A 475 16.69 15.00 0.08
C GLN A 475 15.96 13.69 -0.25
N THR A 476 14.99 13.32 0.57
CA THR A 476 14.17 12.12 0.39
C THR A 476 12.70 12.40 0.68
N TYR A 477 11.81 11.59 0.10
CA TYR A 477 10.40 11.61 0.44
C TYR A 477 10.13 10.79 1.70
N ARG A 478 9.26 11.31 2.56
CA ARG A 478 8.59 10.56 3.62
C ARG A 478 7.31 9.96 3.02
N PRO A 479 7.23 8.64 2.83
CA PRO A 479 6.08 8.00 2.18
C PRO A 479 4.84 8.10 3.06
N ASP A 480 3.67 8.26 2.44
CA ASP A 480 2.35 8.29 3.09
C ASP A 480 2.24 9.20 4.33
N TRP A 481 3.03 10.28 4.32
CA TRP A 481 3.26 11.12 5.49
C TRP A 481 2.08 12.02 5.83
N THR A 482 1.41 12.54 4.81
CA THR A 482 0.26 13.44 4.96
C THR A 482 -1.03 12.73 4.60
N SER A 483 -2.04 12.82 5.47
CA SER A 483 -3.38 12.27 5.24
C SER A 483 -4.32 13.37 4.76
N VAL A 484 -4.83 13.24 3.54
CA VAL A 484 -5.75 14.19 2.92
C VAL A 484 -7.18 13.65 2.97
N TYR A 485 -8.07 14.34 3.66
CA TYR A 485 -9.50 14.04 3.74
C TYR A 485 -10.27 14.91 2.76
N GLU A 486 -10.93 14.27 1.79
CA GLU A 486 -11.75 14.95 0.80
C GLU A 486 -13.22 14.99 1.22
N SER A 487 -13.85 16.15 1.05
CA SER A 487 -15.28 16.36 1.33
C SER A 487 -15.88 17.41 0.40
N LEU A 488 -17.20 17.39 0.25
CA LEU A 488 -17.92 18.51 -0.37
C LEU A 488 -18.05 19.65 0.65
N HIS A 489 -17.78 20.88 0.22
CA HIS A 489 -17.99 22.03 1.08
C HIS A 489 -19.49 22.20 1.40
N PRO A 490 -19.90 22.45 2.65
CA PRO A 490 -21.30 22.63 3.00
C PRO A 490 -21.93 23.80 2.23
N ALA A 491 -23.22 23.70 1.91
CA ALA A 491 -23.96 24.73 1.20
C ALA A 491 -24.44 25.84 2.14
N GLY A 492 -24.21 27.09 1.74
CA GLY A 492 -24.71 28.31 2.36
C GLY A 492 -25.73 29.03 1.48
N ASN A 493 -25.89 30.34 1.68
CA ASN A 493 -26.88 31.14 0.96
C ASN A 493 -26.32 31.69 -0.37
N PRO A 494 -26.80 31.23 -1.55
CA PRO A 494 -26.31 31.69 -2.85
C PRO A 494 -26.56 33.17 -3.13
N ALA A 495 -27.57 33.78 -2.49
CA ALA A 495 -27.90 35.19 -2.67
C ALA A 495 -26.75 36.13 -2.28
N VAL A 496 -25.84 35.67 -1.40
CA VAL A 496 -24.63 36.41 -1.04
C VAL A 496 -23.74 36.59 -2.27
N ILE A 497 -23.47 35.52 -3.02
CA ILE A 497 -22.65 35.57 -4.23
C ILE A 497 -23.32 36.37 -5.35
N ASP A 498 -24.65 36.26 -5.48
CA ASP A 498 -25.39 37.06 -6.47
C ASP A 498 -25.30 38.57 -6.18
N ALA A 499 -25.39 38.97 -4.91
CA ALA A 499 -25.20 40.36 -4.50
C ALA A 499 -23.77 40.86 -4.79
N LEU A 500 -22.75 40.01 -4.58
CA LEU A 500 -21.35 40.33 -4.91
C LEU A 500 -21.13 40.51 -6.42
N LEU A 501 -21.70 39.63 -7.25
CA LEU A 501 -21.65 39.76 -8.71
C LEU A 501 -22.38 41.03 -9.19
N GLN A 502 -23.49 41.40 -8.54
CA GLN A 502 -24.25 42.61 -8.87
C GLN A 502 -23.49 43.89 -8.50
N LYS A 503 -22.78 43.90 -7.37
CA LYS A 503 -21.86 44.98 -6.96
C LYS A 503 -20.79 45.25 -8.02
N HIS A 504 -20.28 44.18 -8.66
CA HIS A 504 -19.24 44.25 -9.69
C HIS A 504 -19.77 44.12 -11.13
N ALA A 505 -21.06 44.42 -11.37
CA ALA A 505 -21.70 44.22 -12.67
C ALA A 505 -20.98 44.93 -13.84
N ALA A 506 -20.37 46.10 -13.60
CA ALA A 506 -19.58 46.81 -14.62
C ALA A 506 -18.32 46.04 -15.02
N LEU A 507 -17.62 45.46 -14.05
CA LEU A 507 -16.42 44.64 -14.24
C LEU A 507 -16.81 43.32 -14.93
N ALA A 508 -17.85 42.63 -14.46
CA ALA A 508 -18.39 41.42 -15.09
C ALA A 508 -18.80 41.66 -16.56
N LYS A 509 -19.42 42.80 -16.88
CA LYS A 509 -19.78 43.17 -18.25
C LYS A 509 -18.55 43.41 -19.13
N ARG A 510 -17.52 44.06 -18.61
CA ARG A 510 -16.24 44.27 -19.31
C ARG A 510 -15.52 42.95 -19.56
N LEU A 511 -15.51 42.05 -18.57
CA LEU A 511 -14.94 40.71 -18.72
C LEU A 511 -15.67 39.89 -19.76
N LYS A 512 -17.00 39.92 -19.76
CA LYS A 512 -17.81 39.27 -20.79
C LYS A 512 -17.41 39.75 -22.19
N GLN A 513 -17.20 41.05 -22.39
CA GLN A 513 -16.75 41.58 -23.69
C GLN A 513 -15.35 41.08 -24.09
N ILE A 514 -14.40 41.00 -23.15
CA ILE A 514 -13.05 40.48 -23.42
C ILE A 514 -13.10 38.97 -23.71
N VAL A 515 -13.87 38.23 -22.92
CA VAL A 515 -14.11 36.79 -23.08
C VAL A 515 -14.78 36.48 -24.42
N ASP A 516 -15.79 37.24 -24.82
CA ASP A 516 -16.48 37.06 -26.11
C ASP A 516 -15.55 37.36 -27.31
N LEU A 517 -14.52 38.19 -27.14
CA LEU A 517 -13.47 38.41 -28.14
C LEU A 517 -12.42 37.27 -28.17
N LEU A 518 -12.22 36.57 -27.04
CA LEU A 518 -11.27 35.45 -26.89
C LEU A 518 -11.88 34.08 -27.20
N LYS A 519 -13.21 33.99 -27.31
CA LYS A 519 -13.88 32.77 -27.77
C LYS A 519 -13.35 32.38 -29.15
N PRO A 520 -12.98 31.11 -29.39
CA PRO A 520 -12.51 30.67 -30.70
C PRO A 520 -13.62 30.92 -31.74
N GLN A 521 -13.39 31.84 -32.68
CA GLN A 521 -14.43 32.21 -33.66
C GLN A 521 -14.45 31.31 -34.90
N ASN A 522 -13.44 30.47 -35.19
CA ASN A 522 -13.41 29.72 -36.45
C ASN A 522 -12.91 28.28 -36.33
N TYR A 523 -13.63 27.38 -37.01
CA TYR A 523 -13.11 26.07 -37.40
C TYR A 523 -12.03 26.26 -38.47
N THR A 524 -10.82 25.74 -38.24
CA THR A 524 -9.79 25.73 -39.28
C THR A 524 -9.98 24.49 -40.14
N ARG A 525 -10.21 24.70 -41.43
CA ARG A 525 -10.35 23.64 -42.43
C ARG A 525 -8.97 23.06 -42.77
N VAL A 526 -8.73 21.80 -42.39
CA VAL A 526 -7.51 21.07 -42.73
C VAL A 526 -7.79 20.24 -43.99
N ARG A 527 -7.22 20.64 -45.12
CA ARG A 527 -7.39 20.00 -46.44
C ARG A 527 -6.28 18.98 -46.69
N TYR A 528 -6.42 18.14 -47.72
CA TYR A 528 -5.44 17.13 -48.16
C TYR A 528 -5.20 16.01 -47.14
N GLN A 529 -6.27 15.34 -46.69
CA GLN A 529 -6.18 14.14 -45.85
C GLN A 529 -6.64 12.89 -46.60
N GLU A 530 -5.99 11.75 -46.37
CA GLU A 530 -6.46 10.45 -46.92
C GLU A 530 -7.74 10.01 -46.22
N GLU A 531 -7.83 10.24 -44.91
CA GLU A 531 -9.03 10.03 -44.09
C GLU A 531 -9.46 11.36 -43.48
N GLY A 532 -10.75 11.69 -43.60
CA GLY A 532 -11.30 12.94 -43.06
C GLY A 532 -12.81 12.83 -42.88
N SER A 533 -13.38 13.74 -42.10
CA SER A 533 -14.81 13.76 -41.79
C SER A 533 -15.66 14.16 -42.99
N GLU A 534 -15.09 14.90 -43.95
CA GLU A 534 -15.78 15.38 -45.15
C GLU A 534 -14.91 15.24 -46.40
N LEU A 535 -15.55 15.13 -47.57
CA LEU A 535 -14.87 15.04 -48.85
C LEU A 535 -14.53 16.44 -49.39
N ASP A 536 -13.29 16.63 -49.83
CA ASP A 536 -12.87 17.84 -50.53
C ASP A 536 -13.19 17.77 -52.01
N LEU A 537 -14.34 18.30 -52.40
CA LEU A 537 -14.80 18.26 -53.79
C LEU A 537 -13.78 18.83 -54.78
N ASP A 538 -13.06 19.91 -54.46
CA ASP A 538 -12.08 20.49 -55.40
C ASP A 538 -10.90 19.54 -55.62
N VAL A 539 -10.40 18.93 -54.54
CA VAL A 539 -9.25 18.00 -54.59
C VAL A 539 -9.67 16.65 -55.16
N ALA A 540 -10.87 16.16 -54.80
CA ALA A 540 -11.46 14.95 -55.33
C ALA A 540 -11.71 15.05 -56.84
N ILE A 541 -12.22 16.19 -57.33
CA ILE A 541 -12.43 16.42 -58.77
C ILE A 541 -11.08 16.44 -59.49
N ARG A 542 -10.06 17.12 -58.95
CA ARG A 542 -8.71 17.11 -59.55
C ARG A 542 -8.09 15.71 -59.57
N SER A 543 -8.14 15.00 -58.45
CA SER A 543 -7.67 13.63 -58.32
C SER A 543 -8.39 12.69 -59.31
N LEU A 544 -9.70 12.88 -59.53
CA LEU A 544 -10.46 12.13 -60.54
C LEU A 544 -10.08 12.51 -61.98
N ILE A 545 -9.78 13.78 -62.25
CA ILE A 545 -9.27 14.25 -63.55
C ILE A 545 -7.91 13.62 -63.83
N ASP A 546 -6.99 13.63 -62.86
CA ASP A 546 -5.66 13.03 -62.98
C ASP A 546 -5.74 11.53 -63.22
N PHE A 547 -6.62 10.83 -62.47
CA PHE A 547 -6.90 9.41 -62.68
C PHE A 547 -7.44 9.12 -64.09
N LYS A 548 -8.41 9.92 -64.56
CA LYS A 548 -8.94 9.79 -65.93
C LYS A 548 -7.94 10.21 -67.01
N GLY A 549 -6.99 11.06 -66.67
CA GLY A 549 -5.88 11.49 -67.53
C GLY A 549 -4.70 10.51 -67.58
N GLY A 550 -4.74 9.41 -66.81
CA GLY A 550 -3.69 8.40 -66.76
C GLY A 550 -2.50 8.76 -65.87
N ALA A 551 -2.61 9.83 -65.07
CA ALA A 551 -1.64 10.17 -64.03
C ALA A 551 -2.01 9.47 -62.71
N ASN A 552 -1.02 9.30 -61.81
CA ASN A 552 -1.29 8.77 -60.48
C ASN A 552 -2.01 9.83 -59.63
N PRO A 553 -3.25 9.57 -59.19
CA PRO A 553 -4.02 10.53 -58.40
C PRO A 553 -3.49 10.65 -56.97
N ASP A 554 -3.57 11.86 -56.39
CA ASP A 554 -3.32 12.04 -54.95
C ASP A 554 -4.50 11.45 -54.15
N PRO A 555 -4.26 10.46 -53.25
CA PRO A 555 -5.31 9.83 -52.46
C PRO A 555 -5.89 10.74 -51.37
N ARG A 556 -5.25 11.89 -51.10
CA ARG A 556 -5.65 12.83 -50.03
C ARG A 556 -6.80 13.75 -50.43
N ILE A 557 -7.96 13.16 -50.68
CA ILE A 557 -9.16 13.87 -51.19
C ILE A 557 -10.12 14.31 -50.09
N ASN A 558 -9.84 14.03 -48.82
CA ASN A 558 -10.69 14.37 -47.69
C ASN A 558 -10.19 15.63 -46.96
N MET A 559 -11.07 16.19 -46.13
CA MET A 559 -10.79 17.28 -45.19
C MET A 559 -11.36 16.96 -43.81
N SER A 560 -10.83 17.65 -42.81
CA SER A 560 -11.40 17.71 -41.47
C SER A 560 -11.47 19.16 -40.98
N HIS A 561 -12.30 19.37 -39.96
CA HIS A 561 -12.33 20.62 -39.21
C HIS A 561 -11.56 20.43 -37.91
N LYS A 562 -10.56 21.28 -37.66
CA LYS A 562 -9.89 21.35 -36.36
C LYS A 562 -10.36 22.62 -35.65
N HIS A 563 -10.76 22.51 -34.39
CA HIS A 563 -10.98 23.68 -33.56
C HIS A 563 -9.67 24.47 -33.44
N ASP A 564 -9.79 25.80 -33.46
CA ASP A 564 -8.67 26.67 -33.16
C ASP A 564 -8.26 26.50 -31.69
N GLY A 565 -7.33 25.57 -31.46
CA GLY A 565 -6.23 25.61 -30.49
C GLY A 565 -6.50 25.68 -28.98
N ARG A 566 -7.71 26.01 -28.52
CA ARG A 566 -7.99 26.29 -27.10
C ARG A 566 -8.66 25.10 -26.41
N ASN A 567 -7.84 24.24 -25.80
CA ASN A 567 -8.27 23.14 -24.94
C ASN A 567 -7.55 23.25 -23.59
N ILE A 568 -8.14 24.02 -22.66
CA ILE A 568 -7.53 24.35 -21.37
C ILE A 568 -8.42 23.85 -20.23
N ALA A 569 -7.86 23.09 -19.28
CA ALA A 569 -8.52 22.76 -18.02
C ALA A 569 -7.92 23.58 -16.89
N VAL A 570 -8.78 24.19 -16.07
CA VAL A 570 -8.37 25.12 -15.02
C VAL A 570 -8.85 24.59 -13.67
N MET A 571 -7.95 24.51 -12.70
CA MET A 571 -8.32 24.30 -11.30
C MET A 571 -7.87 25.49 -10.46
N LEU A 572 -8.78 26.00 -9.62
CA LEU A 572 -8.50 27.01 -8.64
C LEU A 572 -8.45 26.39 -7.25
N LEU A 573 -7.30 26.48 -6.59
CA LEU A 573 -7.06 26.03 -5.24
C LEU A 573 -7.00 27.24 -4.30
N LEU A 574 -7.93 27.30 -3.36
CA LEU A 574 -8.05 28.36 -2.37
C LEU A 574 -7.43 27.87 -1.06
N ASP A 575 -6.47 28.62 -0.55
CA ASP A 575 -6.09 28.51 0.85
C ASP A 575 -7.31 28.91 1.70
N LEU A 576 -7.64 28.15 2.75
CA LEU A 576 -8.71 28.45 3.69
C LEU A 576 -8.17 28.62 5.13
N SER A 577 -6.87 28.88 5.28
CA SER A 577 -6.21 29.04 6.58
C SER A 577 -6.70 30.26 7.38
N ALA A 578 -6.34 30.29 8.66
CA ALA A 578 -6.86 31.25 9.64
C ALA A 578 -6.63 32.73 9.29
N SER A 579 -5.59 33.07 8.51
CA SER A 579 -5.22 34.43 8.12
C SER A 579 -6.23 35.12 7.18
N ILE A 580 -7.08 34.34 6.50
CA ILE A 580 -8.06 34.87 5.53
C ILE A 580 -9.24 35.60 6.20
N SER A 581 -9.42 35.40 7.51
CA SER A 581 -10.40 36.17 8.30
C SER A 581 -9.96 37.60 8.60
N GLU A 582 -8.70 37.97 8.33
CA GLU A 582 -8.18 39.30 8.61
C GLU A 582 -8.78 40.36 7.66
N VAL A 583 -8.95 41.58 8.18
CA VAL A 583 -9.32 42.75 7.40
C VAL A 583 -8.03 43.54 7.16
N PRO A 584 -7.53 43.62 5.90
CA PRO A 584 -6.27 44.31 5.61
C PRO A 584 -6.31 45.78 6.00
N GLU A 585 -5.16 46.35 6.38
CA GLU A 585 -5.04 47.77 6.71
C GLU A 585 -5.52 48.65 5.54
N GLY A 586 -6.55 49.46 5.79
CA GLY A 586 -7.16 50.34 4.77
C GLY A 586 -8.28 49.71 3.92
N ALA A 587 -8.65 48.45 4.18
CA ALA A 587 -9.80 47.79 3.56
C ALA A 587 -11.05 47.82 4.46
N THR A 588 -12.24 47.78 3.83
CA THR A 588 -13.54 47.69 4.52
C THR A 588 -14.13 46.28 4.51
N GLN A 589 -13.45 45.33 3.87
CA GLN A 589 -13.88 43.94 3.66
C GLN A 589 -12.75 42.98 4.07
N SER A 590 -13.10 41.78 4.51
CA SER A 590 -12.12 40.74 4.85
C SER A 590 -11.47 40.15 3.59
N ILE A 591 -10.32 39.50 3.76
CA ILE A 591 -9.64 38.76 2.68
C ILE A 591 -10.57 37.66 2.13
N LEU A 592 -11.36 37.03 3.00
CA LEU A 592 -12.38 36.04 2.62
C LEU A 592 -13.41 36.62 1.63
N GLU A 593 -14.01 37.76 1.94
CA GLU A 593 -15.01 38.40 1.09
C GLU A 593 -14.41 38.81 -0.26
N LEU A 594 -13.20 39.39 -0.26
CA LEU A 594 -12.50 39.78 -1.49
C LEU A 594 -12.13 38.55 -2.34
N SER A 595 -11.77 37.44 -1.70
CA SER A 595 -11.52 36.16 -2.38
C SER A 595 -12.82 35.63 -2.98
N GLN A 596 -13.93 35.58 -2.24
CA GLN A 596 -15.24 35.18 -2.77
C GLN A 596 -15.66 36.04 -3.98
N GLU A 597 -15.45 37.36 -3.93
CA GLU A 597 -15.69 38.27 -5.06
C GLU A 597 -14.86 37.91 -6.29
N ALA A 598 -13.54 37.72 -6.11
CA ALA A 598 -12.61 37.42 -7.19
C ALA A 598 -12.87 36.03 -7.81
N VAL A 599 -13.09 35.02 -6.98
CA VAL A 599 -13.43 33.66 -7.42
C VAL A 599 -14.74 33.63 -8.18
N SER A 600 -15.77 34.36 -7.72
CA SER A 600 -17.07 34.42 -8.40
C SER A 600 -16.97 35.04 -9.79
N LEU A 601 -16.19 36.13 -9.93
CA LEU A 601 -15.97 36.78 -11.22
C LEU A 601 -15.15 35.92 -12.18
N LEU A 602 -14.14 35.21 -11.67
CA LEU A 602 -13.36 34.28 -12.47
C LEU A 602 -14.21 33.10 -12.93
N ALA A 603 -14.98 32.49 -12.01
CA ALA A 603 -15.88 31.39 -12.33
C ALA A 603 -16.89 31.78 -13.41
N TYR A 604 -17.49 32.96 -13.28
CA TYR A 604 -18.39 33.51 -14.30
C TYR A 604 -17.70 33.69 -15.66
N ALA A 605 -16.45 34.18 -15.69
CA ALA A 605 -15.69 34.38 -16.92
C ALA A 605 -15.29 33.07 -17.60
N ILE A 606 -14.85 32.06 -16.84
CA ILE A 606 -14.43 30.76 -17.37
C ILE A 606 -15.63 29.94 -17.85
N GLU A 607 -16.74 29.95 -17.10
CA GLU A 607 -17.99 29.31 -17.54
C GLU A 607 -18.49 29.91 -18.86
N ALA A 608 -18.36 31.23 -19.01
CA ALA A 608 -18.72 31.90 -20.26
C ALA A 608 -17.82 31.50 -21.44
N LEU A 609 -16.56 31.10 -21.21
CA LEU A 609 -15.63 30.59 -22.25
C LEU A 609 -15.91 29.13 -22.62
N GLY A 610 -16.46 28.33 -21.70
CA GLY A 610 -16.70 26.91 -21.89
C GLY A 610 -15.49 26.01 -21.58
N ASP A 611 -14.47 26.54 -20.92
CA ASP A 611 -13.28 25.78 -20.50
C ASP A 611 -13.62 24.94 -19.23
N PRO A 612 -13.21 23.66 -19.11
CA PRO A 612 -13.40 22.86 -17.89
C PRO A 612 -12.80 23.52 -16.64
N PHE A 613 -13.62 23.74 -15.61
CA PHE A 613 -13.23 24.51 -14.42
C PHE A 613 -13.62 23.83 -13.11
N ALA A 614 -12.68 23.72 -12.17
CA ALA A 614 -12.93 23.24 -10.80
C ALA A 614 -12.41 24.22 -9.75
N ILE A 615 -13.05 24.23 -8.58
CA ILE A 615 -12.69 25.07 -7.43
C ILE A 615 -12.63 24.18 -6.19
N ALA A 616 -11.53 24.24 -5.46
CA ALA A 616 -11.38 23.56 -4.18
C ALA A 616 -10.72 24.48 -3.15
N GLY A 617 -11.01 24.23 -1.87
CA GLY A 617 -10.35 24.86 -0.73
C GLY A 617 -9.52 23.84 0.04
N PHE A 618 -8.45 24.29 0.70
CA PHE A 618 -7.66 23.42 1.57
C PHE A 618 -7.28 24.12 2.88
N ALA A 619 -7.17 23.32 3.94
CA ALA A 619 -6.64 23.73 5.24
C ALA A 619 -6.09 22.49 5.96
N SER A 620 -5.08 22.64 6.82
CA SER A 620 -4.47 21.51 7.53
C SER A 620 -4.52 21.65 9.04
N ASN A 621 -4.74 20.52 9.71
CA ASN A 621 -4.57 20.36 11.13
C ASN A 621 -3.52 19.26 11.36
N THR A 622 -2.24 19.65 11.37
CA THR A 622 -1.08 18.73 11.31
C THR A 622 -1.03 17.90 10.02
N ARG A 623 0.01 17.06 9.88
CA ARG A 623 0.10 16.09 8.78
C ARG A 623 -1.02 15.07 8.75
N HIS A 624 -1.63 14.80 9.90
CA HIS A 624 -2.61 13.73 10.04
C HIS A 624 -4.00 14.11 9.55
N GLU A 625 -4.25 15.39 9.25
CA GLU A 625 -5.57 15.87 8.85
C GLU A 625 -5.45 17.09 7.91
N VAL A 626 -5.08 16.86 6.66
CA VAL A 626 -5.17 17.85 5.59
C VAL A 626 -6.57 17.78 5.00
N ARG A 627 -7.39 18.81 5.21
CA ARG A 627 -8.76 18.87 4.69
C ARG A 627 -8.76 19.47 3.30
N TYR A 628 -9.34 18.76 2.34
CA TYR A 628 -9.54 19.21 0.96
C TYR A 628 -11.04 19.27 0.68
N GLN A 629 -11.55 20.46 0.41
CA GLN A 629 -12.98 20.72 0.26
C GLN A 629 -13.31 21.11 -1.17
N HIS A 630 -14.12 20.30 -1.84
CA HIS A 630 -14.60 20.59 -3.18
C HIS A 630 -15.74 21.60 -3.13
N ILE A 631 -15.55 22.74 -3.80
CA ILE A 631 -16.56 23.80 -3.93
C ILE A 631 -17.29 23.64 -5.27
N LYS A 632 -16.54 23.38 -6.35
CA LYS A 632 -17.05 23.13 -7.71
C LYS A 632 -16.23 22.02 -8.37
N GLY A 633 -16.89 20.97 -8.85
CA GLY A 633 -16.27 19.96 -9.72
C GLY A 633 -16.16 20.39 -11.19
N PHE A 634 -15.29 19.71 -11.95
CA PHE A 634 -15.12 19.95 -13.40
C PHE A 634 -16.39 19.72 -14.23
N LYS A 635 -17.29 18.83 -13.78
CA LYS A 635 -18.55 18.51 -14.45
C LYS A 635 -19.74 19.33 -13.96
N GLU A 636 -19.58 20.10 -12.88
CA GLU A 636 -20.65 20.94 -12.34
C GLU A 636 -20.70 22.28 -13.10
N HIS A 637 -21.88 22.85 -13.27
CA HIS A 637 -22.06 24.19 -13.81
C HIS A 637 -22.03 25.25 -12.69
N TRP A 638 -21.74 26.50 -13.04
CA TRP A 638 -21.85 27.64 -12.11
C TRP A 638 -23.31 27.96 -11.76
N ASN A 639 -23.92 27.14 -10.90
CA ASN A 639 -25.31 27.20 -10.46
C ASN A 639 -25.44 27.67 -8.99
N ASP A 640 -26.68 27.78 -8.49
CA ASP A 640 -26.94 28.26 -7.13
C ASP A 640 -26.40 27.29 -6.05
N GLU A 641 -26.23 26.01 -6.36
CA GLU A 641 -25.63 25.05 -5.43
C GLU A 641 -24.14 25.37 -5.21
N VAL A 642 -23.39 25.55 -6.30
CA VAL A 642 -21.96 25.93 -6.24
C VAL A 642 -21.78 27.31 -5.60
N LYS A 643 -22.63 28.29 -5.94
CA LYS A 643 -22.63 29.61 -5.28
C LYS A 643 -22.89 29.49 -3.79
N GLY A 644 -23.83 28.63 -3.39
CA GLY A 644 -24.12 28.34 -1.98
C GLY A 644 -22.89 27.80 -1.26
N ARG A 645 -22.19 26.84 -1.86
CA ARG A 645 -20.94 26.28 -1.29
C ARG A 645 -19.84 27.34 -1.16
N LEU A 646 -19.66 28.20 -2.18
CA LEU A 646 -18.69 29.31 -2.11
C LEU A 646 -19.06 30.33 -1.01
N ALA A 647 -20.35 30.65 -0.84
CA ALA A 647 -20.81 31.58 0.19
C ALA A 647 -20.53 31.08 1.61
N ALA A 648 -20.51 29.76 1.82
CA ALA A 648 -20.31 29.14 3.12
C ALA A 648 -18.84 29.02 3.54
N MET A 649 -17.88 29.45 2.70
CA MET A 649 -16.45 29.35 3.01
C MET A 649 -16.15 29.93 4.39
N GLN A 650 -15.43 29.17 5.20
CA GLN A 650 -14.94 29.59 6.51
C GLN A 650 -13.43 29.45 6.53
N ALA A 651 -12.76 30.43 7.13
CA ALA A 651 -11.33 30.41 7.32
C ALA A 651 -10.98 29.77 8.67
N GLY A 652 -9.94 28.93 8.70
CA GLY A 652 -9.44 28.30 9.91
C GLY A 652 -8.30 27.31 9.63
N TYR A 653 -7.57 26.93 10.69
CA TYR A 653 -6.46 25.96 10.65
C TYR A 653 -5.21 26.46 9.88
N SER A 654 -4.25 25.55 9.64
CA SER A 654 -2.91 25.81 9.10
C SER A 654 -2.82 25.51 7.60
N THR A 655 -1.63 25.65 7.00
CA THR A 655 -1.40 25.62 5.54
C THR A 655 -0.34 24.58 5.13
N ARG A 656 -0.74 23.32 4.94
CA ARG A 656 0.12 22.27 4.35
C ARG A 656 -0.04 22.18 2.83
N MET A 657 0.46 23.20 2.13
CA MET A 657 0.22 23.43 0.71
C MET A 657 0.74 22.31 -0.22
N GLY A 658 1.89 21.71 0.05
CA GLY A 658 2.48 20.67 -0.81
C GLY A 658 1.56 19.46 -1.02
N ALA A 659 0.94 18.96 0.05
CA ALA A 659 -0.04 17.87 -0.01
C ALA A 659 -1.29 18.26 -0.83
N ALA A 660 -1.82 19.46 -0.60
CA ALA A 660 -2.98 19.98 -1.33
C ALA A 660 -2.70 20.15 -2.83
N VAL A 661 -1.50 20.63 -3.19
CA VAL A 661 -1.06 20.79 -4.59
C VAL A 661 -0.92 19.43 -5.29
N ARG A 662 -0.38 18.40 -4.63
CA ARG A 662 -0.31 17.03 -5.18
C ARG A 662 -1.70 16.43 -5.37
N HIS A 663 -2.60 16.66 -4.41
CA HIS A 663 -3.98 16.20 -4.51
C HIS A 663 -4.75 16.92 -5.63
N ALA A 664 -4.53 18.22 -5.79
CA ALA A 664 -5.05 18.99 -6.92
C ALA A 664 -4.53 18.46 -8.27
N ALA A 665 -3.24 18.17 -8.37
CA ALA A 665 -2.64 17.63 -9.58
C ALA A 665 -3.28 16.30 -9.99
N HIS A 666 -3.63 15.43 -9.03
CA HIS A 666 -4.31 14.17 -9.30
C HIS A 666 -5.62 14.37 -10.09
N TYR A 667 -6.46 15.36 -9.77
CA TYR A 667 -7.69 15.61 -10.55
C TYR A 667 -7.43 16.25 -11.91
N LEU A 668 -6.44 17.13 -12.01
CA LEU A 668 -6.04 17.78 -13.28
C LEU A 668 -5.43 16.77 -14.27
N GLU A 669 -4.67 15.79 -13.78
CA GLU A 669 -4.08 14.74 -14.62
C GLU A 669 -5.13 13.98 -15.43
N HIS A 670 -6.29 13.72 -14.84
CA HIS A 670 -7.39 12.99 -15.47
C HIS A 670 -8.18 13.81 -16.51
N GLN A 671 -7.92 15.12 -16.65
CA GLN A 671 -8.58 15.94 -17.68
C GLN A 671 -7.92 15.76 -19.05
N GLN A 672 -8.74 15.60 -20.09
CA GLN A 672 -8.32 15.50 -21.50
C GLN A 672 -8.10 16.89 -22.13
N ALA A 673 -7.27 17.71 -21.48
CA ALA A 673 -6.93 19.07 -21.93
C ALA A 673 -5.46 19.19 -22.33
N ASP A 674 -5.19 19.91 -23.42
CA ASP A 674 -3.83 20.14 -23.95
C ASP A 674 -3.00 21.02 -22.99
N LYS A 675 -3.65 21.97 -22.32
CA LYS A 675 -3.03 22.81 -21.29
C LYS A 675 -3.79 22.65 -19.97
N LYS A 676 -3.08 22.26 -18.91
CA LYS A 676 -3.62 22.11 -17.55
C LYS A 676 -3.09 23.23 -16.68
N LEU A 677 -3.97 24.02 -16.09
CA LEU A 677 -3.63 25.21 -15.31
C LEU A 677 -4.09 25.02 -13.86
N LEU A 678 -3.15 25.06 -12.91
CA LEU A 678 -3.44 25.12 -11.48
C LEU A 678 -3.19 26.55 -10.99
N LEU A 679 -4.26 27.25 -10.61
CA LEU A 679 -4.20 28.56 -9.97
C LEU A 679 -4.28 28.38 -8.46
N ILE A 680 -3.34 28.94 -7.71
CA ILE A 680 -3.31 28.86 -6.24
C ILE A 680 -3.50 30.27 -5.70
N LEU A 681 -4.51 30.47 -4.85
CA LEU A 681 -4.74 31.72 -4.12
C LEU A 681 -4.40 31.48 -2.66
N THR A 682 -3.43 32.20 -2.14
CA THR A 682 -2.95 32.08 -0.75
C THR A 682 -2.55 33.44 -0.20
N ASP A 683 -2.68 33.62 1.11
CA ASP A 683 -2.33 34.83 1.84
C ASP A 683 -1.15 34.63 2.80
N GLY A 684 -0.46 33.48 2.76
CA GLY A 684 0.63 33.19 3.69
C GLY A 684 1.63 32.12 3.23
N GLU A 685 2.67 31.94 4.05
CA GLU A 685 3.69 30.91 3.87
C GLU A 685 3.16 29.53 4.33
N PRO A 686 3.52 28.42 3.62
CA PRO A 686 3.20 27.08 4.10
C PRO A 686 3.70 26.87 5.53
N SER A 687 2.78 26.64 6.46
CA SER A 687 3.07 26.49 7.88
C SER A 687 2.08 25.52 8.52
N ASP A 688 2.54 24.73 9.50
CA ASP A 688 1.71 23.81 10.26
C ASP A 688 2.24 23.69 11.69
N ILE A 689 1.37 23.41 12.65
CA ILE A 689 1.69 23.41 14.09
C ILE A 689 2.64 22.28 14.52
N ASP A 690 2.77 21.22 13.71
CA ASP A 690 3.63 20.07 13.99
C ASP A 690 5.06 20.19 13.42
N VAL A 691 5.37 21.31 12.77
CA VAL A 691 6.66 21.55 12.11
C VAL A 691 7.37 22.76 12.72
N ASP A 692 8.51 22.51 13.36
CA ASP A 692 9.33 23.56 13.98
C ASP A 692 10.18 24.34 12.95
N ASP A 693 10.52 23.71 11.81
CA ASP A 693 11.32 24.32 10.74
C ASP A 693 10.43 24.86 9.61
N PRO A 694 10.25 26.18 9.48
CA PRO A 694 9.39 26.78 8.46
C PRO A 694 9.87 26.47 7.02
N GLN A 695 11.16 26.19 6.81
CA GLN A 695 11.66 25.89 5.48
C GLN A 695 11.21 24.52 4.95
N LEU A 696 10.84 23.58 5.84
CA LEU A 696 10.46 22.24 5.44
C LEU A 696 9.25 22.26 4.49
N LEU A 697 8.17 22.95 4.88
CA LEU A 697 6.94 23.01 4.11
C LEU A 697 7.07 23.89 2.86
N THR A 698 7.89 24.94 2.94
CA THR A 698 8.26 25.77 1.77
C THR A 698 9.01 24.94 0.73
N GLN A 699 10.01 24.15 1.14
CA GLN A 699 10.74 23.28 0.21
C GLN A 699 9.91 22.09 -0.27
N ASP A 700 9.01 21.54 0.54
CA ASP A 700 8.07 20.50 0.08
C ASP A 700 7.12 21.05 -0.99
N THR A 701 6.55 22.23 -0.77
CA THR A 701 5.67 22.88 -1.74
C THR A 701 6.42 23.18 -3.04
N ARG A 702 7.67 23.64 -2.94
CA ARG A 702 8.54 23.84 -4.11
C ARG A 702 8.77 22.53 -4.88
N GLN A 703 8.97 21.43 -4.16
CA GLN A 703 9.14 20.12 -4.77
C GLN A 703 7.84 19.65 -5.45
N ALA A 704 6.68 19.82 -4.81
CA ALA A 704 5.38 19.55 -5.41
C ALA A 704 5.18 20.34 -6.72
N VAL A 705 5.52 21.64 -6.74
CA VAL A 705 5.45 22.47 -7.96
C VAL A 705 6.33 21.92 -9.09
N LYS A 706 7.54 21.43 -8.79
CA LYS A 706 8.40 20.78 -9.79
C LYS A 706 7.80 19.47 -10.30
N GLU A 707 7.14 18.69 -9.44
CA GLU A 707 6.43 17.47 -9.84
C GLU A 707 5.30 17.79 -10.83
N LEU A 708 4.54 18.87 -10.59
CA LEU A 708 3.48 19.33 -11.49
C LEU A 708 4.04 19.73 -12.87
N ASP A 709 5.19 20.42 -12.89
CA ASP A 709 5.87 20.79 -14.15
C ASP A 709 6.26 19.56 -14.97
N GLN A 710 6.76 18.49 -14.32
CA GLN A 710 7.08 17.23 -14.98
C GLN A 710 5.85 16.52 -15.56
N LYS A 711 4.67 16.76 -14.97
CA LYS A 711 3.37 16.23 -15.40
C LYS A 711 2.67 17.11 -16.45
N GLY A 712 3.32 18.19 -16.90
CA GLY A 712 2.75 19.13 -17.87
C GLY A 712 1.62 20.01 -17.28
N ILE A 713 1.54 20.13 -15.95
CA ILE A 713 0.57 20.99 -15.27
C ILE A 713 1.24 22.31 -14.94
N TYR A 714 0.73 23.39 -15.51
CA TYR A 714 1.24 24.74 -15.28
C TYR A 714 0.65 25.31 -13.98
N SER A 715 1.47 25.47 -12.95
CA SER A 715 1.07 26.10 -11.69
C SER A 715 1.34 27.61 -11.71
N TYR A 716 0.43 28.39 -11.13
CA TYR A 716 0.55 29.83 -10.97
C TYR A 716 -0.01 30.29 -9.62
N CYS A 717 0.79 31.02 -8.85
CA CYS A 717 0.41 31.48 -7.52
C CYS A 717 -0.01 32.96 -7.54
N ILE A 718 -1.11 33.27 -6.87
CA ILE A 718 -1.58 34.62 -6.58
C ILE A 718 -1.47 34.79 -5.08
N SER A 719 -0.54 35.63 -4.63
CA SER A 719 -0.32 35.88 -3.21
C SER A 719 -0.91 37.21 -2.78
N LEU A 720 -1.61 37.20 -1.65
CA LEU A 720 -2.23 38.39 -1.03
C LEU A 720 -1.34 39.03 0.04
N ASP A 721 -0.24 38.40 0.41
CA ASP A 721 0.73 38.91 1.39
C ASP A 721 1.72 39.90 0.74
N PRO A 722 1.78 41.16 1.19
CA PRO A 722 2.75 42.15 0.70
C PRO A 722 4.22 41.74 0.91
N ARG A 723 4.50 40.80 1.81
CA ARG A 723 5.84 40.27 2.12
C ARG A 723 6.15 38.95 1.41
N ALA A 724 5.24 38.45 0.59
CA ALA A 724 5.36 37.16 -0.11
C ALA A 724 6.49 37.06 -1.15
N ASP A 725 7.12 38.19 -1.48
CA ASP A 725 8.04 38.28 -2.60
C ASP A 725 9.28 37.38 -2.45
N GLU A 726 9.69 37.03 -1.23
CA GLU A 726 10.86 36.15 -1.02
C GLU A 726 10.51 34.65 -1.07
N TYR A 727 9.55 34.17 -0.26
CA TYR A 727 9.26 32.72 -0.19
C TYR A 727 8.42 32.22 -1.38
N VAL A 728 7.43 32.98 -1.87
CA VAL A 728 6.59 32.53 -3.00
C VAL A 728 7.39 32.47 -4.30
N ARG A 729 8.37 33.37 -4.47
CA ARG A 729 9.31 33.29 -5.60
C ARG A 729 10.26 32.11 -5.49
N ASP A 730 10.64 31.66 -4.29
CA ASP A 730 11.43 30.43 -4.14
C ASP A 730 10.62 29.18 -4.55
N ILE A 731 9.33 29.15 -4.21
CA ILE A 731 8.42 28.04 -4.52
C ILE A 731 8.03 28.02 -6.02
N PHE A 732 7.48 29.13 -6.54
CA PHE A 732 6.86 29.19 -7.87
C PHE A 732 7.72 29.90 -8.94
N GLY A 733 8.89 30.42 -8.57
CA GLY A 733 9.77 31.14 -9.49
C GLY A 733 9.15 32.43 -10.02
N LYS A 734 9.10 32.57 -11.36
CA LYS A 734 8.49 33.73 -12.04
C LYS A 734 6.96 33.63 -12.20
N ARG A 735 6.35 32.54 -11.75
CA ARG A 735 4.91 32.23 -11.95
C ARG A 735 4.09 32.68 -10.74
N VAL A 736 4.34 33.90 -10.29
CA VAL A 736 3.66 34.51 -9.15
C VAL A 736 3.20 35.93 -9.49
N THR A 737 2.03 36.31 -9.00
CA THR A 737 1.63 37.71 -8.90
C THR A 737 1.34 38.04 -7.43
N VAL A 738 2.04 39.04 -6.89
CA VAL A 738 1.75 39.62 -5.57
C VAL A 738 0.75 40.76 -5.73
N VAL A 739 -0.28 40.77 -4.88
CA VAL A 739 -1.37 41.75 -4.92
C VAL A 739 -1.19 42.78 -3.80
N ASP A 740 -0.41 43.84 -4.08
CA ASP A 740 -0.14 44.91 -3.11
C ASP A 740 -1.39 45.66 -2.59
N ASN A 741 -2.48 45.67 -3.38
CA ASN A 741 -3.76 46.22 -2.98
C ASN A 741 -4.84 45.15 -3.18
N VAL A 742 -5.26 44.55 -2.08
CA VAL A 742 -6.22 43.43 -2.03
C VAL A 742 -7.58 43.81 -2.65
N GLN A 743 -7.97 45.10 -2.64
CA GLN A 743 -9.21 45.55 -3.29
C GLN A 743 -9.17 45.41 -4.82
N ARG A 744 -7.97 45.32 -5.42
CA ARG A 744 -7.78 45.08 -6.86
C ARG A 744 -7.65 43.59 -7.19
N LEU A 745 -7.79 42.70 -6.22
CA LEU A 745 -7.73 41.26 -6.43
C LEU A 745 -8.68 40.77 -7.54
N PRO A 746 -9.97 41.20 -7.58
CA PRO A 746 -10.86 40.76 -8.65
C PRO A 746 -10.37 41.14 -10.05
N GLU A 747 -9.85 42.37 -10.22
CA GLU A 747 -9.32 42.82 -11.51
C GLU A 747 -8.03 42.10 -11.90
N LYS A 748 -7.08 41.96 -10.96
CA LYS A 748 -5.79 41.30 -11.22
C LYS A 748 -5.97 39.81 -11.53
N MET A 749 -6.82 39.10 -10.79
CA MET A 749 -7.05 37.66 -10.98
C MET A 749 -7.59 37.37 -12.38
N THR A 750 -8.50 38.20 -12.90
CA THR A 750 -8.98 37.98 -14.26
C THR A 750 -7.98 38.41 -15.34
N GLN A 751 -7.17 39.45 -15.11
CA GLN A 751 -6.07 39.81 -16.02
C GLN A 751 -5.02 38.70 -16.12
N VAL A 752 -4.66 38.08 -14.98
CA VAL A 752 -3.76 36.94 -14.92
C VAL A 752 -4.33 35.79 -15.74
N PHE A 753 -5.60 35.45 -15.55
CA PHE A 753 -6.26 34.41 -16.33
C PHE A 753 -6.23 34.68 -17.84
N VAL A 754 -6.54 35.91 -18.28
CA VAL A 754 -6.48 36.30 -19.69
C VAL A 754 -5.05 36.20 -20.24
N THR A 755 -4.05 36.62 -19.47
CA THR A 755 -2.63 36.56 -19.89
C THR A 755 -2.11 35.12 -19.98
N LEU A 756 -2.64 34.21 -19.16
CA LEU A 756 -2.23 32.81 -19.15
C LEU A 756 -2.96 31.95 -20.18
N THR A 757 -4.11 32.41 -20.68
CA THR A 757 -4.99 31.65 -21.58
C THR A 757 -5.21 32.27 -22.96
N GLY A 758 -4.87 33.55 -23.15
CA GLY A 758 -4.70 34.18 -24.46
C GLY A 758 -3.30 33.97 -24.99
#